data_AF-A0A7J4IGC2-F1
#
_entry.id   AF-A0A7J4IGC2-F1
#
_cell.length_a   1.000
_cell.length_b   1.000
_cell.length_c   1.000
_cell.angle_alpha   90.00
_cell.angle_beta   90.00
_cell.angle_gamma   90.00
#
_symmetry.space_group_name_H-M   'P 1'
#
loop_
_entity.id
_entity.type
_entity.pdbx_description
1 polymer ?
#
loop_
_entity_poly.entity_id
_entity_poly.type
_entity_poly.pdbx_seq_one_letter_code
_entity_poly.pdbx_strand_id
1 'polypeptide(L)'
;MLAPKALKTLCLLFILISGTLFPAFSMPPVKAEDSTGQTTLYFTNALSYLEDENYSDFGFVSMSEYPPTKQNDSKYPPDLLIKNTSKIIPRPSPNTNEFFTWFTSWLFYLFPEFNLSEIPGFEGFELFLPHPLRVVEGYSYNGTEPVTISGDVLYNLYFSSDVTLKKFRDQVKVELYSLNMESMLPLPKKIANITETLTPKLFSGIYKQQITIPDVTYTLSPGDSLLFSVEIVPSNKTLPSLITKYVDVDRFLARWEKHGNWLENRSNLKKLQSLGTTLKDIISLAKESLMNITSEDFAKVINAMRSSSLVYNSVLHPSSVSIPGKISKDDIRIYYLGPNQEMSMTPQNGNASKTKIGTNPTVWTIDQGLERNKILKVQDVTAELYFTRTLCILPRKVSVTVTLYDETNTTIATSEKQLTKNELQGFLRKKIIPVVFNFTGVDREIPYGKKLSLGISLSNGTKRVITALNLQPPSTQYPSLLRVKYEETQNIKIHDLTTTPSDGTIIPGGSIQYLFNVTSKNSDTLQIHTIEQEKTGAWEISTPTSVTVDAGSYALIPVYVNSTNVLKEAYGSIIDLLVVISGNTGIARQAVTGEISEQAITYDVEILGYSSTINISKGENRFFYFVVKNKNTGAIDDVDSYTITATSKNNWKLIPQETIRNLGIGDTTNANDAKVLIQVPKNTTEKTDTITITITSDSNSDTSATISITVKVTGGDFFEEILNFFDSAAQTLGLNDLFGSDGKFILLILLAVIILFFIVILAFVFTSKPVRIICTNRIREIDSTQNAVFEIIIKNPFKKAQTYEINTQQTSPETKWDITVEPTTLEVEGKTSKTVQVTVTPTEAAEPKEWTQVTVSAKKIGKKKKESIDLVTMMKEGKTLLQLENVTHWPTTFNPGEKIITSFNITNNGSIPARNVKIFFYLNGKQKNKVEVTLPAGNIADIQIPWIAEKGKNQVRIRVKE
;
A
#
# COMPACT_ATOMS: atom_id res chain seq x y z
N MET A 1 20.11 -31.41 32.68
CA MET A 1 20.96 -30.42 31.99
C MET A 1 20.39 -30.20 30.59
N LEU A 2 19.27 -29.47 30.53
CA LEU A 2 18.43 -29.25 29.34
C LEU A 2 18.12 -27.75 29.35
N ALA A 3 18.97 -26.95 28.71
CA ALA A 3 18.88 -25.49 28.79
C ALA A 3 19.35 -24.69 27.54
N PRO A 4 19.86 -25.26 26.42
CA PRO A 4 20.16 -24.42 25.25
C PRO A 4 19.33 -24.72 23.97
N LYS A 5 18.23 -25.50 24.05
CA LYS A 5 17.33 -25.70 22.90
C LYS A 5 16.05 -24.85 22.91
N ALA A 6 15.60 -24.38 24.08
CA ALA A 6 14.41 -23.51 24.19
C ALA A 6 14.70 -22.03 23.87
N LEU A 7 15.95 -21.57 24.08
CA LEU A 7 16.33 -20.16 23.86
C LEU A 7 16.50 -19.80 22.36
N LYS A 8 16.81 -20.77 21.50
CA LYS A 8 16.89 -20.56 20.04
C LYS A 8 15.51 -20.46 19.37
N THR A 9 14.50 -21.13 19.92
CA THR A 9 13.11 -21.04 19.45
C THR A 9 12.46 -19.73 19.90
N LEU A 10 12.77 -19.25 21.11
CA LEU A 10 12.25 -17.98 21.63
C LEU A 10 12.86 -16.74 20.94
N CYS A 11 14.15 -16.76 20.57
CA CYS A 11 14.77 -15.66 19.83
C CYS A 11 14.29 -15.58 18.37
N LEU A 12 13.88 -16.69 17.75
CA LEU A 12 13.26 -16.68 16.42
C LEU A 12 11.84 -16.08 16.47
N LEU A 13 11.07 -16.38 17.53
CA LEU A 13 9.75 -15.79 17.76
C LEU A 13 9.81 -14.27 18.03
N PHE A 14 10.84 -13.79 18.74
CA PHE A 14 10.99 -12.37 19.08
C PHE A 14 11.40 -11.49 17.88
N ILE A 15 12.08 -12.07 16.88
CA ILE A 15 12.40 -11.41 15.60
C ILE A 15 11.18 -11.39 14.67
N LEU A 16 10.26 -12.36 14.78
CA LEU A 16 9.00 -12.41 14.04
C LEU A 16 7.89 -11.49 14.62
N ILE A 17 8.00 -11.06 15.88
CA ILE A 17 6.94 -10.31 16.59
C ILE A 17 7.24 -8.80 16.71
N SER A 18 8.42 -8.32 16.29
CA SER A 18 8.81 -6.90 16.43
C SER A 18 8.51 -6.02 15.20
N GLY A 19 7.60 -6.44 14.33
CA GLY A 19 7.33 -5.79 13.05
C GLY A 19 5.94 -5.19 12.84
N THR A 20 5.06 -5.03 13.84
CA THR A 20 3.74 -4.38 13.57
C THR A 20 3.15 -3.70 14.82
N LEU A 21 3.16 -2.36 14.84
CA LEU A 21 2.28 -1.53 15.67
C LEU A 21 1.55 -0.54 14.75
N PHE A 22 0.28 -0.88 14.45
CA PHE A 22 -0.98 -0.10 14.25
C PHE A 22 -0.96 1.46 14.11
N PRO A 23 -2.03 2.14 13.58
CA PRO A 23 -3.38 1.65 13.24
C PRO A 23 -4.09 2.22 11.97
N ALA A 24 -5.20 1.57 11.63
CA ALA A 24 -6.49 2.15 11.19
C ALA A 24 -6.56 3.14 10.02
N PHE A 25 -7.09 2.67 8.89
CA PHE A 25 -8.23 3.33 8.23
C PHE A 25 -9.18 2.26 7.67
N SER A 26 -10.27 2.03 8.39
CA SER A 26 -11.44 1.30 7.89
C SER A 26 -12.19 2.20 6.91
N MET A 27 -12.07 1.94 5.62
CA MET A 27 -13.10 2.32 4.65
C MET A 27 -14.11 1.18 4.52
N PRO A 28 -15.42 1.46 4.49
CA PRO A 28 -16.44 0.43 4.45
C PRO A 28 -16.37 -0.29 3.08
N PRO A 29 -16.45 -1.63 3.04
CA PRO A 29 -16.61 -2.32 1.78
C PRO A 29 -17.93 -1.90 1.13
N VAL A 30 -17.83 -1.51 -0.13
CA VAL A 30 -18.97 -1.32 -1.03
C VAL A 30 -19.75 -2.64 -1.06
N LYS A 31 -21.01 -2.59 -0.63
CA LYS A 31 -21.90 -3.74 -0.55
C LYS A 31 -22.08 -4.35 -1.95
N ALA A 32 -21.60 -5.58 -2.12
CA ALA A 32 -22.06 -6.47 -3.18
C ALA A 32 -23.52 -6.84 -2.90
N GLU A 33 -24.31 -6.89 -3.96
CA GLU A 33 -25.75 -7.15 -3.96
C GLU A 33 -26.05 -8.54 -3.36
N ASP A 34 -27.00 -8.61 -2.42
CA ASP A 34 -27.33 -9.80 -1.64
C ASP A 34 -27.63 -11.00 -2.56
N SER A 35 -26.79 -12.05 -2.51
CA SER A 35 -27.11 -13.33 -3.14
C SER A 35 -28.24 -14.00 -2.37
N THR A 36 -29.49 -13.77 -2.78
CA THR A 36 -30.68 -14.37 -2.16
C THR A 36 -30.68 -15.89 -2.41
N GLY A 37 -30.21 -16.67 -1.45
CA GLY A 37 -30.23 -18.13 -1.48
C GLY A 37 -29.73 -18.77 -0.19
N GLN A 38 -30.04 -20.06 0.03
CA GLN A 38 -29.59 -20.83 1.21
C GLN A 38 -28.88 -22.11 0.75
N THR A 39 -27.69 -22.39 1.28
CA THR A 39 -26.99 -23.66 1.07
C THR A 39 -27.07 -24.51 2.34
N THR A 40 -27.49 -25.77 2.21
CA THR A 40 -27.50 -26.74 3.31
C THR A 40 -26.35 -27.74 3.15
N LEU A 41 -25.53 -27.85 4.19
CA LEU A 41 -24.41 -28.79 4.30
C LEU A 41 -24.72 -29.86 5.36
N TYR A 42 -24.39 -31.11 5.07
CA TYR A 42 -24.65 -32.26 5.94
C TYR A 42 -23.37 -32.77 6.59
N PHE A 43 -23.44 -33.05 7.89
CA PHE A 43 -22.33 -33.64 8.63
C PHE A 43 -22.08 -35.08 8.16
N THR A 44 -20.83 -35.40 7.85
CA THR A 44 -20.37 -36.71 7.35
C THR A 44 -19.71 -37.50 8.48
N ASN A 45 -18.83 -38.48 8.25
CA ASN A 45 -18.33 -39.34 9.33
C ASN A 45 -17.07 -38.76 10.01
N ALA A 46 -17.22 -37.92 11.03
CA ALA A 46 -16.08 -37.31 11.74
C ALA A 46 -15.02 -38.27 12.33
N LEU A 47 -15.26 -39.58 12.39
CA LEU A 47 -14.31 -40.59 12.89
C LEU A 47 -13.66 -41.44 11.77
N SER A 48 -13.91 -41.16 10.49
CA SER A 48 -13.37 -41.94 9.36
C SER A 48 -11.91 -41.62 8.99
N TYR A 49 -11.12 -41.06 9.91
CA TYR A 49 -9.71 -40.65 9.77
C TYR A 49 -8.73 -41.72 9.23
N LEU A 50 -9.20 -42.95 8.96
CA LEU A 50 -8.35 -44.08 8.58
C LEU A 50 -8.88 -44.87 7.37
N GLU A 51 -10.08 -44.60 6.84
CA GLU A 51 -10.72 -45.51 5.87
C GLU A 51 -11.26 -44.89 4.56
N ASP A 52 -11.33 -43.56 4.40
CA ASP A 52 -11.89 -42.96 3.16
C ASP A 52 -10.99 -41.87 2.54
N GLU A 53 -10.92 -41.84 1.20
CA GLU A 53 -10.24 -40.82 0.37
C GLU A 53 -10.96 -39.44 0.37
N ASN A 54 -12.03 -39.27 1.16
CA ASN A 54 -12.83 -38.04 1.23
C ASN A 54 -12.29 -37.05 2.28
N TYR A 55 -11.01 -36.71 2.20
CA TYR A 55 -10.47 -35.58 2.94
C TYR A 55 -10.74 -34.30 2.15
N SER A 56 -11.02 -33.20 2.85
CA SER A 56 -10.68 -31.89 2.29
C SER A 56 -9.15 -31.82 2.16
N ASP A 57 -8.61 -31.02 1.24
CA ASP A 57 -7.14 -30.85 1.04
C ASP A 57 -6.39 -30.34 2.30
N PHE A 58 -7.09 -30.18 3.42
CA PHE A 58 -6.75 -29.31 4.54
C PHE A 58 -6.91 -30.00 5.92
N GLY A 59 -7.10 -31.32 5.96
CA GLY A 59 -7.03 -32.13 7.19
C GLY A 59 -8.31 -32.25 8.01
N PHE A 60 -9.41 -31.61 7.60
CA PHE A 60 -10.75 -31.81 8.17
C PHE A 60 -11.59 -32.74 7.29
N VAL A 61 -12.53 -33.45 7.92
CA VAL A 61 -13.55 -34.20 7.18
C VAL A 61 -14.46 -33.19 6.47
N SER A 62 -14.68 -33.38 5.17
CA SER A 62 -15.52 -32.47 4.37
C SER A 62 -17.00 -32.69 4.68
N MET A 63 -17.73 -31.59 4.87
CA MET A 63 -19.20 -31.63 4.84
C MET A 63 -19.69 -31.96 3.43
N SER A 64 -20.88 -32.56 3.35
CA SER A 64 -21.50 -32.94 2.08
C SER A 64 -22.62 -31.97 1.69
N GLU A 65 -22.66 -31.54 0.43
CA GLU A 65 -23.81 -30.81 -0.13
C GLU A 65 -25.03 -31.73 -0.36
N TYR A 66 -24.80 -33.05 -0.35
CA TYR A 66 -25.84 -34.06 -0.56
C TYR A 66 -26.25 -34.71 0.77
N PRO A 67 -27.55 -35.04 0.95
CA PRO A 67 -28.00 -35.77 2.13
C PRO A 67 -27.30 -37.14 2.27
N PRO A 68 -27.05 -37.60 3.51
CA PRO A 68 -26.38 -38.87 3.75
C PRO A 68 -27.19 -40.06 3.22
N THR A 69 -26.50 -41.04 2.63
CA THR A 69 -27.08 -42.29 2.11
C THR A 69 -26.97 -43.46 3.09
N LYS A 70 -26.14 -43.31 4.14
CA LYS A 70 -25.89 -44.32 5.18
C LYS A 70 -27.16 -44.60 5.99
N GLN A 71 -27.46 -45.88 6.22
CA GLN A 71 -28.67 -46.29 6.96
C GLN A 71 -28.50 -46.25 8.49
N ASN A 72 -27.27 -46.41 8.98
CA ASN A 72 -26.95 -46.43 10.41
C ASN A 72 -26.45 -45.06 10.88
N ASP A 73 -26.84 -44.67 12.09
CA ASP A 73 -26.41 -43.41 12.71
C ASP A 73 -24.92 -43.44 13.09
N SER A 74 -24.20 -42.35 12.79
CA SER A 74 -22.95 -42.01 13.46
C SER A 74 -23.26 -41.21 14.74
N LYS A 75 -22.45 -41.40 15.80
CA LYS A 75 -22.60 -40.69 17.07
C LYS A 75 -21.28 -40.13 17.59
N TYR A 76 -21.31 -38.93 18.15
CA TYR A 76 -20.14 -38.31 18.79
C TYR A 76 -20.53 -37.54 20.07
N PRO A 77 -20.00 -37.90 21.26
CA PRO A 77 -19.18 -39.07 21.54
C PRO A 77 -19.85 -40.41 21.13
N PRO A 78 -19.09 -41.44 20.72
CA PRO A 78 -19.64 -42.71 20.30
C PRO A 78 -20.20 -43.53 21.48
N ASP A 79 -21.27 -44.29 21.23
CA ASP A 79 -21.79 -45.24 22.21
C ASP A 79 -20.80 -46.40 22.40
N LEU A 80 -20.54 -46.82 23.65
CA LEU A 80 -19.76 -48.02 23.99
C LEU A 80 -20.31 -49.31 23.36
N LEU A 81 -21.63 -49.35 23.13
CA LEU A 81 -22.33 -50.50 22.58
C LEU A 81 -23.17 -50.07 21.38
N ILE A 82 -22.88 -50.61 20.21
CA ILE A 82 -23.70 -50.44 19.00
C ILE A 82 -24.92 -51.37 19.11
N LYS A 83 -26.13 -50.80 18.96
CA LYS A 83 -27.36 -51.59 18.78
C LYS A 83 -27.58 -51.80 17.29
N ASN A 84 -27.50 -53.05 16.83
CA ASN A 84 -27.87 -53.35 15.45
C ASN A 84 -29.40 -53.32 15.29
N THR A 85 -29.92 -52.25 14.68
CA THR A 85 -31.35 -51.98 14.49
C THR A 85 -31.97 -52.76 13.33
N SER A 86 -31.17 -53.48 12.52
CA SER A 86 -31.68 -54.34 11.44
C SER A 86 -32.33 -55.65 11.91
N LYS A 87 -32.25 -55.97 13.21
CA LYS A 87 -32.82 -57.19 13.80
C LYS A 87 -33.95 -56.85 14.77
N ILE A 88 -35.02 -57.66 14.76
CA ILE A 88 -36.23 -57.51 15.58
C ILE A 88 -35.91 -57.49 17.09
N ILE A 89 -34.84 -58.16 17.51
CA ILE A 89 -34.26 -58.07 18.86
C ILE A 89 -32.81 -57.58 18.72
N PRO A 90 -32.50 -56.33 19.10
CA PRO A 90 -31.15 -55.78 18.97
C PRO A 90 -30.20 -56.54 19.90
N ARG A 91 -29.18 -57.20 19.36
CA ARG A 91 -28.05 -57.71 20.15
C ARG A 91 -27.00 -56.58 20.25
N PRO A 92 -26.66 -56.10 21.46
CA PRO A 92 -25.61 -55.11 21.62
C PRO A 92 -24.25 -55.71 21.25
N SER A 93 -23.47 -55.00 20.45
CA SER A 93 -22.07 -55.33 20.16
C SER A 93 -21.15 -54.19 20.58
N PRO A 94 -19.96 -54.46 21.14
CA PRO A 94 -19.05 -53.41 21.56
C PRO A 94 -18.52 -52.60 20.36
N ASN A 95 -18.48 -51.28 20.51
CA ASN A 95 -18.00 -50.33 19.51
C ASN A 95 -16.49 -50.06 19.68
N THR A 96 -15.67 -51.10 19.66
CA THR A 96 -14.26 -51.00 20.11
C THR A 96 -13.43 -50.01 19.31
N ASN A 97 -13.63 -49.94 17.99
CA ASN A 97 -12.79 -49.09 17.13
C ASN A 97 -13.14 -47.61 17.28
N GLU A 98 -14.41 -47.22 17.11
CA GLU A 98 -14.81 -45.81 17.26
C GLU A 98 -14.60 -45.31 18.70
N PHE A 99 -14.84 -46.17 19.70
CA PHE A 99 -14.57 -45.83 21.09
C PHE A 99 -13.08 -45.65 21.35
N PHE A 100 -12.21 -46.50 20.79
CA PHE A 100 -10.77 -46.36 20.93
C PHE A 100 -10.26 -45.07 20.27
N THR A 101 -10.68 -44.78 19.04
CA THR A 101 -10.34 -43.53 18.34
C THR A 101 -10.82 -42.31 19.14
N TRP A 102 -12.06 -42.33 19.64
CA TRP A 102 -12.55 -41.29 20.54
C TRP A 102 -11.74 -41.19 21.83
N PHE A 103 -11.38 -42.31 22.46
CA PHE A 103 -10.60 -42.32 23.69
C PHE A 103 -9.19 -41.74 23.47
N THR A 104 -8.57 -41.95 22.31
CA THR A 104 -7.27 -41.32 22.00
C THR A 104 -7.36 -39.79 21.92
N SER A 105 -8.51 -39.21 21.56
CA SER A 105 -8.69 -37.75 21.59
C SER A 105 -8.64 -37.17 23.01
N TRP A 106 -8.96 -37.97 24.04
CA TRP A 106 -8.76 -37.56 25.44
C TRP A 106 -7.29 -37.43 25.80
N LEU A 107 -6.40 -38.22 25.19
CA LEU A 107 -4.97 -38.09 25.43
C LEU A 107 -4.52 -36.70 24.97
N PHE A 108 -4.81 -36.32 23.73
CA PHE A 108 -4.51 -34.98 23.19
C PHE A 108 -5.13 -33.85 24.01
N TYR A 109 -6.39 -34.00 24.43
CA TYR A 109 -7.10 -32.99 25.21
C TYR A 109 -6.52 -32.77 26.62
N LEU A 110 -5.94 -33.80 27.24
CA LEU A 110 -5.41 -33.75 28.60
C LEU A 110 -3.93 -33.37 28.67
N PHE A 111 -3.20 -33.27 27.55
CA PHE A 111 -1.80 -32.88 27.53
C PHE A 111 -1.64 -31.35 27.61
N PRO A 112 -0.99 -30.80 28.66
CA PRO A 112 -0.82 -29.35 28.83
C PRO A 112 0.02 -28.69 27.74
N GLU A 113 1.00 -29.42 27.18
CA GLU A 113 1.90 -28.92 26.12
C GLU A 113 1.18 -28.63 24.78
N PHE A 114 -0.04 -29.16 24.60
CA PHE A 114 -0.89 -28.90 23.43
C PHE A 114 -1.98 -27.86 23.68
N ASN A 115 -2.01 -27.22 24.85
CA ASN A 115 -2.93 -26.10 25.12
C ASN A 115 -2.43 -24.80 24.46
N LEU A 116 -2.47 -24.77 23.14
CA LEU A 116 -1.99 -23.65 22.31
C LEU A 116 -2.91 -22.42 22.39
N SER A 117 -4.10 -22.55 22.99
CA SER A 117 -5.09 -21.47 23.14
C SER A 117 -4.61 -20.31 24.03
N GLU A 118 -3.58 -20.53 24.84
CA GLU A 118 -2.98 -19.49 25.71
C GLU A 118 -1.86 -18.70 25.02
N ILE A 119 -1.48 -19.05 23.78
CA ILE A 119 -0.45 -18.34 23.02
C ILE A 119 -1.12 -17.25 22.16
N PRO A 120 -0.86 -15.94 22.44
CA PRO A 120 -1.42 -14.86 21.64
C PRO A 120 -1.01 -15.00 20.16
N GLY A 121 -1.99 -14.95 19.26
CA GLY A 121 -1.78 -15.13 17.81
C GLY A 121 -1.98 -16.55 17.28
N PHE A 122 -2.29 -17.53 18.12
CA PHE A 122 -2.65 -18.92 17.73
C PHE A 122 -4.11 -19.28 18.02
N GLU A 123 -4.97 -18.28 18.17
CA GLU A 123 -6.42 -18.46 18.37
C GLU A 123 -7.02 -19.26 17.21
N GLY A 124 -7.78 -20.32 17.51
CA GLY A 124 -8.40 -21.19 16.52
C GLY A 124 -7.56 -22.43 16.15
N PHE A 125 -6.28 -22.49 16.51
CA PHE A 125 -5.43 -23.65 16.25
C PHE A 125 -5.91 -24.91 16.98
N GLU A 126 -6.62 -24.74 18.10
CA GLU A 126 -7.23 -25.84 18.83
C GLU A 126 -8.21 -26.64 17.98
N LEU A 127 -8.79 -26.08 16.91
CA LEU A 127 -9.72 -26.78 16.02
C LEU A 127 -9.06 -27.93 15.26
N PHE A 128 -7.77 -27.83 14.95
CA PHE A 128 -7.01 -28.89 14.26
C PHE A 128 -6.66 -30.07 15.19
N LEU A 129 -6.84 -29.90 16.50
CA LEU A 129 -6.55 -30.94 17.47
C LEU A 129 -7.80 -31.79 17.75
N PRO A 130 -7.68 -33.13 17.81
CA PRO A 130 -8.77 -34.01 18.20
C PRO A 130 -9.35 -33.61 19.55
N HIS A 131 -10.66 -33.43 19.64
CA HIS A 131 -11.32 -33.00 20.85
C HIS A 131 -12.47 -33.94 21.23
N PRO A 132 -12.48 -34.52 22.44
CA PRO A 132 -13.37 -35.64 22.79
C PRO A 132 -14.85 -35.31 22.80
N LEU A 133 -15.20 -34.03 22.80
CA LEU A 133 -16.58 -33.56 22.87
C LEU A 133 -16.99 -32.69 21.67
N ARG A 134 -16.09 -32.51 20.70
CA ARG A 134 -16.29 -31.58 19.59
C ARG A 134 -16.06 -32.25 18.25
N VAL A 135 -17.01 -32.07 17.35
CA VAL A 135 -16.86 -32.38 15.93
C VAL A 135 -16.54 -31.08 15.20
N VAL A 136 -15.56 -31.15 14.29
CA VAL A 136 -15.22 -30.07 13.37
C VAL A 136 -15.22 -30.66 11.96
N GLU A 137 -16.06 -30.11 11.10
CA GLU A 137 -16.09 -30.46 9.67
C GLU A 137 -15.97 -29.18 8.84
N GLY A 138 -15.31 -29.30 7.69
CA GLY A 138 -15.00 -28.18 6.81
C GLY A 138 -15.81 -28.20 5.52
N TYR A 139 -16.01 -27.03 4.94
CA TYR A 139 -16.49 -26.86 3.57
C TYR A 139 -15.53 -25.91 2.84
N SER A 140 -14.85 -26.43 1.82
CA SER A 140 -13.97 -25.61 0.98
C SER A 140 -14.76 -24.92 -0.10
N TYR A 141 -14.68 -23.58 -0.14
CA TYR A 141 -15.38 -22.80 -1.14
C TYR A 141 -14.60 -22.77 -2.44
N ASN A 142 -15.07 -23.58 -3.39
CA ASN A 142 -14.51 -23.70 -4.73
C ASN A 142 -15.18 -22.74 -5.73
N GLY A 143 -15.95 -21.76 -5.25
CA GLY A 143 -16.58 -20.78 -6.11
C GLY A 143 -15.57 -19.72 -6.56
N THR A 144 -15.88 -19.08 -7.69
CA THR A 144 -14.97 -18.12 -8.35
C THR A 144 -15.29 -16.66 -8.01
N GLU A 145 -16.33 -16.40 -7.23
CA GLU A 145 -16.78 -15.06 -6.80
C GLU A 145 -16.92 -15.02 -5.28
N PRO A 146 -16.67 -13.91 -4.58
CA PRO A 146 -16.96 -13.82 -3.16
C PRO A 146 -18.48 -13.85 -2.91
N VAL A 147 -18.91 -14.61 -1.90
CA VAL A 147 -20.33 -14.76 -1.53
C VAL A 147 -20.57 -14.12 -0.17
N THR A 148 -21.50 -13.18 -0.11
CA THR A 148 -21.95 -12.62 1.16
C THR A 148 -22.96 -13.57 1.82
N ILE A 149 -22.58 -14.07 2.99
CA ILE A 149 -23.46 -14.76 3.95
C ILE A 149 -24.08 -13.66 4.82
N SER A 150 -25.40 -13.47 4.69
CA SER A 150 -26.13 -12.41 5.40
C SER A 150 -27.44 -12.96 5.95
N GLY A 151 -27.49 -13.18 7.27
CA GLY A 151 -28.68 -13.62 8.00
C GLY A 151 -28.42 -14.75 9.00
N ASP A 152 -29.48 -15.49 9.33
CA ASP A 152 -29.41 -16.56 10.33
C ASP A 152 -28.77 -17.85 9.79
N VAL A 153 -27.75 -18.37 10.49
CA VAL A 153 -27.18 -19.70 10.22
C VAL A 153 -27.92 -20.73 11.08
N LEU A 154 -28.53 -21.73 10.42
CA LEU A 154 -29.44 -22.69 11.05
C LEU A 154 -28.80 -24.07 11.16
N TYR A 155 -28.51 -24.50 12.38
CA TYR A 155 -28.04 -25.85 12.69
C TYR A 155 -29.24 -26.75 12.99
N ASN A 156 -29.51 -27.70 12.10
CA ASN A 156 -30.56 -28.72 12.25
C ASN A 156 -29.92 -30.01 12.79
N LEU A 157 -29.77 -30.12 14.11
CA LEU A 157 -28.99 -31.20 14.73
C LEU A 157 -29.87 -32.24 15.42
N TYR A 158 -29.40 -33.49 15.42
CA TYR A 158 -30.01 -34.59 16.15
C TYR A 158 -29.14 -35.00 17.33
N PHE A 159 -29.75 -35.27 18.48
CA PHE A 159 -29.03 -35.65 19.69
C PHE A 159 -29.63 -36.91 20.31
N SER A 160 -28.76 -37.71 20.94
CA SER A 160 -29.09 -38.85 21.80
C SER A 160 -28.72 -38.49 23.22
N SER A 161 -29.63 -38.63 24.18
CA SER A 161 -29.35 -38.30 25.59
C SER A 161 -30.11 -39.21 26.55
N ASP A 162 -29.41 -39.72 27.55
CA ASP A 162 -30.00 -40.53 28.63
C ASP A 162 -30.44 -39.68 29.84
N VAL A 163 -30.23 -38.35 29.80
CA VAL A 163 -30.45 -37.45 30.95
C VAL A 163 -31.64 -36.51 30.71
N THR A 164 -32.75 -36.77 31.39
CA THR A 164 -34.01 -36.01 31.21
C THR A 164 -34.22 -34.87 32.20
N LEU A 165 -33.55 -34.91 33.37
CA LEU A 165 -33.70 -33.92 34.45
C LEU A 165 -33.07 -32.57 34.08
N LYS A 166 -33.85 -31.48 34.20
CA LYS A 166 -33.47 -30.12 33.78
C LYS A 166 -32.12 -29.63 34.33
N LYS A 167 -31.79 -29.97 35.58
CA LYS A 167 -30.54 -29.55 36.25
C LYS A 167 -29.27 -30.26 35.77
N PHE A 168 -29.41 -31.33 35.00
CA PHE A 168 -28.29 -32.13 34.48
C PHE A 168 -28.31 -32.18 32.95
N ARG A 169 -28.97 -31.21 32.30
CA ARG A 169 -28.98 -31.10 30.85
C ARG A 169 -27.64 -30.55 30.40
N ASP A 170 -27.03 -31.25 29.46
CA ASP A 170 -25.84 -30.77 28.78
C ASP A 170 -26.19 -29.58 27.88
N GLN A 171 -25.19 -28.78 27.55
CA GLN A 171 -25.31 -27.72 26.56
C GLN A 171 -24.62 -28.15 25.27
N VAL A 172 -24.94 -27.46 24.19
CA VAL A 172 -24.27 -27.58 22.91
C VAL A 172 -23.81 -26.20 22.48
N LYS A 173 -22.54 -26.09 22.15
CA LYS A 173 -21.90 -24.91 21.61
C LYS A 173 -21.66 -25.15 20.13
N VAL A 174 -22.25 -24.32 19.28
CA VAL A 174 -22.00 -24.35 17.84
C VAL A 174 -21.22 -23.10 17.45
N GLU A 175 -20.19 -23.28 16.63
CA GLU A 175 -19.32 -22.20 16.20
C GLU A 175 -19.07 -22.29 14.69
N LEU A 176 -18.96 -21.12 14.07
CA LEU A 176 -18.66 -20.93 12.67
C LEU A 176 -17.33 -20.19 12.55
N TYR A 177 -16.40 -20.71 11.76
CA TYR A 177 -15.11 -20.10 11.48
C TYR A 177 -14.88 -20.00 9.97
N SER A 178 -14.05 -19.04 9.57
CA SER A 178 -13.43 -18.97 8.25
C SER A 178 -11.97 -19.35 8.33
N LEU A 179 -11.45 -20.03 7.31
CA LEU A 179 -10.06 -20.41 7.20
C LEU A 179 -9.59 -20.15 5.77
N ASN A 180 -8.62 -19.26 5.59
CA ASN A 180 -7.96 -19.09 4.30
C ASN A 180 -6.70 -19.95 4.28
N MET A 181 -6.67 -20.95 3.41
CA MET A 181 -5.56 -21.91 3.33
C MET A 181 -4.41 -21.44 2.45
N GLU A 182 -4.62 -20.40 1.64
CA GLU A 182 -3.57 -19.76 0.81
C GLU A 182 -2.75 -18.74 1.62
N SER A 183 -3.22 -18.38 2.82
CA SER A 183 -2.45 -17.60 3.78
C SER A 183 -1.18 -18.35 4.22
N MET A 184 -0.06 -17.62 4.33
CA MET A 184 1.23 -18.11 4.85
C MET A 184 1.10 -18.79 6.24
N LEU A 185 0.09 -18.41 7.02
CA LEU A 185 -0.33 -19.06 8.27
C LEU A 185 -1.87 -19.24 8.24
N PRO A 186 -2.39 -20.44 7.94
CA PRO A 186 -3.82 -20.69 7.86
C PRO A 186 -4.43 -20.83 9.25
N LEU A 187 -4.83 -19.71 9.84
CA LEU A 187 -5.45 -19.65 11.18
C LEU A 187 -6.97 -19.52 11.08
N PRO A 188 -7.75 -20.40 11.71
CA PRO A 188 -9.21 -20.30 11.76
C PRO A 188 -9.67 -19.03 12.48
N LYS A 189 -10.35 -18.15 11.75
CA LYS A 189 -10.94 -16.92 12.29
C LYS A 189 -12.40 -17.16 12.65
N LYS A 190 -12.76 -16.94 13.92
CA LYS A 190 -14.14 -17.09 14.39
C LYS A 190 -15.05 -16.06 13.74
N ILE A 191 -16.12 -16.52 13.10
CA ILE A 191 -17.17 -15.66 12.55
C ILE A 191 -18.23 -15.41 13.63
N ALA A 192 -18.82 -16.48 14.17
CA ALA A 192 -19.89 -16.40 15.15
C ALA A 192 -20.03 -17.68 15.96
N ASN A 193 -20.67 -17.60 17.12
CA ASN A 193 -21.02 -18.77 17.93
C ASN A 193 -22.29 -18.57 18.76
N ILE A 194 -22.86 -19.68 19.23
CA ILE A 194 -23.93 -19.68 20.24
C ILE A 194 -23.84 -20.96 21.08
N THR A 195 -24.26 -20.85 22.34
CA THR A 195 -24.39 -22.00 23.26
C THR A 195 -25.85 -22.13 23.70
N GLU A 196 -26.44 -23.30 23.47
CA GLU A 196 -27.81 -23.60 23.86
C GLU A 196 -27.90 -24.81 24.79
N THR A 197 -28.95 -24.85 25.64
CA THR A 197 -29.21 -26.01 26.50
C THR A 197 -29.97 -27.08 25.72
N LEU A 198 -29.52 -28.34 25.82
CA LEU A 198 -30.17 -29.47 25.16
C LEU A 198 -31.50 -29.82 25.83
N THR A 199 -32.53 -30.08 25.04
CA THR A 199 -33.92 -30.31 25.52
C THR A 199 -34.47 -31.68 25.13
N PRO A 200 -33.94 -32.79 25.72
CA PRO A 200 -34.42 -34.13 25.41
C PRO A 200 -35.90 -34.29 25.75
N LYS A 201 -36.68 -34.87 24.83
CA LYS A 201 -38.08 -35.23 25.10
C LYS A 201 -38.14 -36.50 25.94
N LEU A 202 -39.06 -36.55 26.92
CA LEU A 202 -39.28 -37.75 27.72
C LEU A 202 -39.60 -38.94 26.78
N PHE A 203 -38.89 -40.05 26.96
CA PHE A 203 -39.07 -41.33 26.24
C PHE A 203 -38.67 -41.37 24.75
N SER A 204 -38.03 -40.34 24.18
CA SER A 204 -37.43 -40.41 22.84
C SER A 204 -35.93 -40.68 22.91
N GLY A 205 -35.44 -41.76 22.29
CA GLY A 205 -34.00 -42.08 22.29
C GLY A 205 -33.15 -41.07 21.49
N ILE A 206 -33.67 -40.55 20.38
CA ILE A 206 -33.04 -39.52 19.53
C ILE A 206 -34.06 -38.41 19.29
N TYR A 207 -33.64 -37.16 19.34
CA TYR A 207 -34.49 -35.99 19.11
C TYR A 207 -33.77 -34.93 18.28
N LYS A 208 -34.53 -34.14 17.51
CA LYS A 208 -34.03 -33.01 16.73
C LYS A 208 -34.11 -31.73 17.56
N GLN A 209 -33.07 -30.91 17.56
CA GLN A 209 -33.06 -29.55 18.07
C GLN A 209 -32.44 -28.63 17.02
N GLN A 210 -33.15 -27.56 16.68
CA GLN A 210 -32.63 -26.52 15.80
C GLN A 210 -31.96 -25.45 16.66
N ILE A 211 -30.74 -25.08 16.29
CA ILE A 211 -29.95 -24.03 16.94
C ILE A 211 -29.72 -22.95 15.89
N THR A 212 -29.91 -21.68 16.27
CA THR A 212 -29.80 -20.55 15.34
C THR A 212 -28.68 -19.63 15.80
N ILE A 213 -27.72 -19.36 14.92
CA ILE A 213 -26.78 -18.24 15.10
C ILE A 213 -27.40 -17.04 14.38
N PRO A 214 -27.90 -16.02 15.10
CA PRO A 214 -28.60 -14.91 14.49
C PRO A 214 -27.64 -13.92 13.81
N ASP A 215 -28.14 -13.24 12.78
CA ASP A 215 -27.52 -12.04 12.18
C ASP A 215 -26.05 -12.21 11.74
N VAL A 216 -25.68 -13.37 11.18
CA VAL A 216 -24.33 -13.59 10.66
C VAL A 216 -24.14 -12.78 9.39
N THR A 217 -23.13 -11.90 9.39
CA THR A 217 -22.70 -11.15 8.20
C THR A 217 -21.23 -11.46 7.93
N TYR A 218 -20.94 -12.15 6.84
CA TYR A 218 -19.58 -12.54 6.46
C TYR A 218 -19.44 -12.68 4.94
N THR A 219 -18.34 -12.21 4.36
CA THR A 219 -18.03 -12.39 2.94
C THR A 219 -17.03 -13.53 2.78
N LEU A 220 -17.47 -14.62 2.15
CA LEU A 220 -16.67 -15.80 1.84
C LEU A 220 -15.97 -15.61 0.50
N SER A 221 -14.64 -15.53 0.48
CA SER A 221 -13.85 -15.29 -0.74
C SER A 221 -13.45 -16.61 -1.40
N PRO A 222 -13.20 -16.64 -2.73
CA PRO A 222 -12.58 -17.80 -3.39
C PRO A 222 -11.34 -18.28 -2.64
N GLY A 223 -11.20 -19.59 -2.41
CA GLY A 223 -10.10 -20.18 -1.64
C GLY A 223 -10.31 -20.22 -0.13
N ASP A 224 -11.30 -19.49 0.42
CA ASP A 224 -11.68 -19.61 1.82
C ASP A 224 -12.42 -20.94 2.08
N SER A 225 -12.29 -21.45 3.30
CA SER A 225 -13.05 -22.59 3.81
C SER A 225 -13.87 -22.17 5.02
N LEU A 226 -15.08 -22.69 5.14
CA LEU A 226 -15.90 -22.56 6.34
C LEU A 226 -15.69 -23.79 7.23
N LEU A 227 -15.47 -23.58 8.53
CA LEU A 227 -15.42 -24.66 9.51
C LEU A 227 -16.63 -24.58 10.44
N PHE A 228 -17.30 -25.71 10.61
CA PHE A 228 -18.46 -25.87 11.47
C PHE A 228 -18.07 -26.71 12.67
N SER A 229 -18.08 -26.09 13.84
CA SER A 229 -17.80 -26.77 15.10
C SER A 229 -19.09 -27.03 15.87
N VAL A 230 -19.24 -28.26 16.35
CA VAL A 230 -20.32 -28.66 17.27
C VAL A 230 -19.70 -29.32 18.49
N GLU A 231 -19.76 -28.65 19.63
CA GLU A 231 -19.18 -29.09 20.90
C GLU A 231 -20.29 -29.37 21.92
N ILE A 232 -20.26 -30.56 22.53
CA ILE A 232 -21.09 -30.88 23.69
C ILE A 232 -20.39 -30.35 24.93
N VAL A 233 -21.07 -29.49 25.67
CA VAL A 233 -20.61 -28.95 26.96
C VAL A 233 -21.32 -29.71 28.08
N PRO A 234 -20.67 -30.70 28.73
CA PRO A 234 -21.33 -31.56 29.69
C PRO A 234 -21.66 -30.79 30.97
N SER A 235 -22.87 -31.00 31.49
CA SER A 235 -23.23 -30.49 32.82
C SER A 235 -22.53 -31.28 33.94
N ASN A 236 -22.38 -30.68 35.12
CA ASN A 236 -21.75 -31.36 36.25
C ASN A 236 -22.69 -32.44 36.84
N LYS A 237 -22.52 -33.69 36.40
CA LYS A 237 -23.34 -34.82 36.85
C LYS A 237 -22.89 -35.28 38.24
N THR A 238 -23.82 -35.82 39.02
CA THR A 238 -23.58 -36.25 40.42
C THR A 238 -22.47 -37.28 40.58
N LEU A 239 -22.21 -38.13 39.57
CA LEU A 239 -21.20 -39.18 39.65
C LEU A 239 -19.75 -38.63 39.57
N PRO A 240 -19.39 -37.77 38.59
CA PRO A 240 -18.12 -37.04 38.59
C PRO A 240 -17.74 -36.41 39.94
N SER A 241 -18.69 -35.73 40.60
CA SER A 241 -18.46 -35.09 41.91
C SER A 241 -18.18 -36.07 43.06
N LEU A 242 -18.60 -37.34 42.93
CA LEU A 242 -18.29 -38.40 43.90
C LEU A 242 -16.92 -39.01 43.63
N ILE A 243 -16.52 -39.08 42.36
CA ILE A 243 -15.23 -39.62 41.93
C ILE A 243 -14.09 -38.71 42.38
N THR A 244 -14.22 -37.39 42.13
CA THR A 244 -13.23 -36.40 42.58
C THR A 244 -13.08 -36.34 44.10
N LYS A 245 -14.14 -36.74 44.85
CA LYS A 245 -14.17 -36.65 46.31
C LYS A 245 -13.75 -37.95 47.05
N TYR A 246 -13.86 -39.12 46.42
CA TYR A 246 -13.74 -40.40 47.13
C TYR A 246 -12.93 -41.49 46.41
N VAL A 247 -12.46 -41.28 45.18
CA VAL A 247 -11.79 -42.33 44.40
C VAL A 247 -10.29 -42.06 44.28
N ASP A 248 -9.51 -42.97 44.86
CA ASP A 248 -8.06 -43.12 44.64
C ASP A 248 -7.83 -43.72 43.23
N VAL A 249 -7.22 -42.92 42.35
CA VAL A 249 -7.04 -43.23 40.92
C VAL A 249 -6.23 -44.51 40.72
N ASP A 250 -5.18 -44.72 41.51
CA ASP A 250 -4.34 -45.92 41.42
C ASP A 250 -5.11 -47.19 41.81
N ARG A 251 -5.93 -47.09 42.86
CA ARG A 251 -6.80 -48.19 43.31
C ARG A 251 -7.88 -48.50 42.28
N PHE A 252 -8.36 -47.49 41.55
CA PHE A 252 -9.34 -47.66 40.48
C PHE A 252 -8.71 -48.32 39.25
N LEU A 253 -7.55 -47.83 38.80
CA LEU A 253 -6.79 -48.41 37.68
C LEU A 253 -6.44 -49.89 37.96
N ALA A 254 -6.04 -50.24 39.18
CA ALA A 254 -5.79 -51.63 39.58
C ALA A 254 -7.05 -52.53 39.51
N ARG A 255 -8.23 -51.99 39.81
CA ARG A 255 -9.51 -52.73 39.64
C ARG A 255 -9.87 -52.93 38.18
N TRP A 256 -9.64 -51.92 37.36
CA TRP A 256 -9.85 -51.98 35.91
C TRP A 256 -8.89 -52.96 35.23
N GLU A 257 -7.63 -52.97 35.63
CA GLU A 257 -6.63 -53.94 35.16
C GLU A 257 -7.02 -55.38 35.53
N LYS A 258 -7.56 -55.58 36.73
CA LYS A 258 -8.13 -56.87 37.14
C LYS A 258 -9.32 -57.31 36.29
N HIS A 259 -10.17 -56.38 35.87
CA HIS A 259 -11.30 -56.65 34.97
C HIS A 259 -10.86 -56.87 33.51
N GLY A 260 -9.88 -56.12 33.01
CA GLY A 260 -9.25 -56.34 31.71
C GLY A 260 -8.60 -57.72 31.62
N ASN A 261 -7.82 -58.09 32.63
CA ASN A 261 -7.22 -59.43 32.75
C ASN A 261 -8.30 -60.54 32.82
N TRP A 262 -9.46 -60.28 33.43
CA TRP A 262 -10.56 -61.23 33.45
C TRP A 262 -11.23 -61.37 32.07
N LEU A 263 -11.47 -60.25 31.38
CA LEU A 263 -12.05 -60.24 30.03
C LEU A 263 -11.15 -60.91 28.99
N GLU A 264 -9.85 -60.64 29.07
CA GLU A 264 -8.82 -61.22 28.20
C GLU A 264 -8.65 -62.73 28.42
N ASN A 265 -8.54 -63.17 29.69
CA ASN A 265 -8.12 -64.53 30.00
C ASN A 265 -9.26 -65.51 30.32
N ARG A 266 -10.49 -65.04 30.61
CA ARG A 266 -11.63 -65.93 30.98
C ARG A 266 -12.85 -65.83 30.07
N SER A 267 -12.89 -64.95 29.07
CA SER A 267 -14.02 -64.89 28.14
C SER A 267 -13.83 -65.83 26.95
N ASN A 268 -14.85 -66.62 26.61
CA ASN A 268 -14.84 -67.52 25.44
C ASN A 268 -15.19 -66.80 24.12
N LEU A 269 -15.32 -65.48 24.14
CA LEU A 269 -15.71 -64.67 22.99
C LEU A 269 -14.53 -63.79 22.58
N LYS A 270 -14.00 -64.00 21.36
CA LYS A 270 -12.87 -63.23 20.81
C LYS A 270 -13.05 -61.70 20.94
N LYS A 271 -14.28 -61.20 20.84
CA LYS A 271 -14.60 -59.76 21.00
C LYS A 271 -14.51 -59.24 22.44
N LEU A 272 -14.70 -60.09 23.45
CA LEU A 272 -14.53 -59.72 24.85
C LEU A 272 -13.05 -59.83 25.25
N GLN A 273 -12.31 -60.75 24.65
CA GLN A 273 -10.86 -60.84 24.79
C GLN A 273 -10.19 -59.58 24.24
N SER A 274 -10.55 -59.14 23.02
CA SER A 274 -10.02 -57.91 22.43
C SER A 274 -10.32 -56.68 23.29
N LEU A 275 -11.51 -56.60 23.88
CA LEU A 275 -11.89 -55.52 24.80
C LEU A 275 -11.06 -55.53 26.09
N GLY A 276 -10.70 -56.73 26.58
CA GLY A 276 -9.77 -56.91 27.69
C GLY A 276 -8.35 -56.44 27.38
N THR A 277 -7.83 -56.74 26.19
CA THR A 277 -6.51 -56.27 25.72
C THR A 277 -6.48 -54.76 25.55
N THR A 278 -7.48 -54.17 24.88
CA THR A 278 -7.60 -52.70 24.71
C THR A 278 -7.65 -51.97 26.06
N LEU A 279 -8.36 -52.51 27.06
CA LEU A 279 -8.40 -51.94 28.40
C LEU A 279 -7.02 -51.94 29.08
N LYS A 280 -6.20 -52.96 28.84
CA LYS A 280 -4.84 -53.04 29.39
C LYS A 280 -3.88 -52.08 28.70
N ASP A 281 -3.96 -51.95 27.38
CA ASP A 281 -3.13 -51.01 26.62
C ASP A 281 -3.39 -49.56 27.06
N ILE A 282 -4.66 -49.20 27.27
CA ILE A 282 -5.07 -47.89 27.81
C ILE A 282 -4.48 -47.66 29.21
N ILE A 283 -4.50 -48.67 30.08
CA ILE A 283 -3.95 -48.55 31.44
C ILE A 283 -2.42 -48.46 31.43
N SER A 284 -1.74 -49.16 30.51
CA SER A 284 -0.30 -49.08 30.32
C SER A 284 0.11 -47.67 29.89
N LEU A 285 -0.57 -47.12 28.89
CA LEU A 285 -0.36 -45.74 28.41
C LEU A 285 -0.57 -44.70 29.52
N ALA A 286 -1.58 -44.91 30.39
CA ALA A 286 -1.82 -44.04 31.54
C ALA A 286 -0.75 -44.13 32.64
N LYS A 287 -0.04 -45.26 32.76
CA LYS A 287 0.97 -45.50 33.81
C LYS A 287 2.41 -45.16 33.40
N GLU A 288 2.76 -45.18 32.11
CA GLU A 288 4.14 -45.01 31.60
C GLU A 288 4.70 -43.56 31.64
N SER A 289 4.44 -42.79 32.70
CA SER A 289 5.19 -41.58 33.08
C SER A 289 5.11 -40.31 32.19
N LEU A 290 4.22 -40.25 31.17
CA LEU A 290 3.98 -39.02 30.38
C LEU A 290 2.68 -38.26 30.73
N MET A 291 1.74 -38.86 31.48
CA MET A 291 0.46 -38.21 31.85
C MET A 291 0.21 -38.32 33.35
N ASN A 292 0.31 -37.20 34.08
CA ASN A 292 -0.09 -37.14 35.48
C ASN A 292 -1.62 -36.99 35.59
N ILE A 293 -2.38 -38.00 35.14
CA ILE A 293 -3.86 -37.96 35.06
C ILE A 293 -4.44 -37.79 36.47
N THR A 294 -5.14 -36.69 36.70
CA THR A 294 -5.76 -36.40 38.01
C THR A 294 -7.11 -37.08 38.17
N SER A 295 -7.62 -37.16 39.40
CA SER A 295 -9.00 -37.63 39.67
C SER A 295 -10.05 -36.73 39.00
N GLU A 296 -9.73 -35.45 38.76
CA GLU A 296 -10.56 -34.50 38.04
C GLU A 296 -10.62 -34.81 36.54
N ASP A 297 -9.48 -35.13 35.92
CA ASP A 297 -9.44 -35.52 34.51
C ASP A 297 -10.19 -36.83 34.27
N PHE A 298 -10.05 -37.78 35.18
CA PHE A 298 -10.82 -39.01 35.14
C PHE A 298 -12.34 -38.77 35.27
N ALA A 299 -12.74 -37.82 36.12
CA ALA A 299 -14.13 -37.42 36.25
C ALA A 299 -14.67 -36.76 34.96
N LYS A 300 -13.86 -36.00 34.22
CA LYS A 300 -14.21 -35.43 32.91
C LYS A 300 -14.51 -36.52 31.88
N VAL A 301 -13.67 -37.55 31.78
CA VAL A 301 -13.88 -38.69 30.86
C VAL A 301 -15.20 -39.41 31.15
N ILE A 302 -15.48 -39.70 32.44
CA ILE A 302 -16.74 -40.35 32.83
C ILE A 302 -17.95 -39.46 32.58
N ASN A 303 -17.81 -38.14 32.75
CA ASN A 303 -18.89 -37.21 32.46
C ASN A 303 -19.25 -37.20 30.97
N ALA A 304 -18.23 -37.30 30.10
CA ALA A 304 -18.38 -37.39 28.66
C ALA A 304 -18.97 -38.73 28.19
N MET A 305 -18.60 -39.87 28.78
CA MET A 305 -19.25 -41.16 28.46
C MET A 305 -20.76 -41.15 28.76
N ARG A 306 -21.20 -40.25 29.65
CA ARG A 306 -22.60 -40.06 30.02
C ARG A 306 -23.21 -38.80 29.43
N SER A 307 -22.49 -38.08 28.56
CA SER A 307 -23.00 -36.88 27.90
C SER A 307 -23.96 -37.21 26.79
N SER A 308 -24.70 -36.19 26.39
CA SER A 308 -25.46 -36.25 25.15
C SER A 308 -24.48 -36.43 23.98
N SER A 309 -24.90 -37.15 22.95
CA SER A 309 -24.13 -37.36 21.72
C SER A 309 -24.84 -36.69 20.55
N LEU A 310 -24.08 -36.03 19.69
CA LEU A 310 -24.53 -35.63 18.35
C LEU A 310 -24.78 -36.90 17.54
N VAL A 311 -25.90 -36.97 16.83
CA VAL A 311 -26.30 -38.05 15.92
C VAL A 311 -26.29 -37.49 14.50
N TYR A 312 -25.57 -38.11 13.57
CA TYR A 312 -25.34 -37.54 12.24
C TYR A 312 -25.04 -38.62 11.20
N ASN A 313 -24.86 -38.20 9.94
CA ASN A 313 -24.51 -39.05 8.81
C ASN A 313 -25.43 -40.27 8.62
N SER A 314 -26.76 -40.08 8.67
CA SER A 314 -27.71 -41.13 8.28
C SER A 314 -28.96 -40.56 7.61
N VAL A 315 -29.61 -41.38 6.78
CA VAL A 315 -30.88 -41.03 6.09
C VAL A 315 -31.97 -40.63 7.09
N LEU A 316 -31.97 -41.21 8.29
CA LEU A 316 -32.98 -40.95 9.32
C LEU A 316 -32.66 -39.71 10.18
N HIS A 317 -31.37 -39.43 10.39
CA HIS A 317 -30.91 -38.34 11.24
C HIS A 317 -29.82 -37.50 10.52
N PRO A 318 -30.19 -36.77 9.45
CA PRO A 318 -29.25 -35.97 8.65
C PRO A 318 -28.96 -34.63 9.35
N SER A 319 -28.12 -34.66 10.38
CA SER A 319 -27.64 -33.42 11.00
C SER A 319 -26.98 -32.53 9.95
N SER A 320 -27.36 -31.25 9.94
CA SER A 320 -26.99 -30.30 8.88
C SER A 320 -26.87 -28.86 9.38
N VAL A 321 -26.18 -28.03 8.61
CA VAL A 321 -26.11 -26.58 8.77
C VAL A 321 -26.65 -25.93 7.51
N SER A 322 -27.48 -24.90 7.65
CA SER A 322 -27.99 -24.13 6.52
C SER A 322 -27.55 -22.68 6.63
N ILE A 323 -26.88 -22.20 5.59
CA ILE A 323 -26.18 -20.92 5.54
C ILE A 323 -26.97 -19.99 4.62
N PRO A 324 -27.24 -18.74 5.04
CA PRO A 324 -27.98 -17.75 4.25
C PRO A 324 -27.04 -17.09 3.22
N GLY A 325 -26.60 -17.90 2.26
CA GLY A 325 -25.74 -17.55 1.14
C GLY A 325 -25.56 -18.77 0.26
N LYS A 326 -25.31 -18.56 -1.04
CA LYS A 326 -25.17 -19.64 -2.01
C LYS A 326 -23.71 -19.92 -2.31
N ILE A 327 -23.20 -21.07 -1.85
CA ILE A 327 -21.76 -21.38 -1.88
C ILE A 327 -21.37 -22.57 -2.79
N SER A 328 -22.34 -23.25 -3.43
CA SER A 328 -22.08 -24.43 -4.30
C SER A 328 -21.56 -24.07 -5.69
N LYS A 329 -20.67 -24.92 -6.25
CA LYS A 329 -20.13 -24.86 -7.62
C LYS A 329 -21.19 -25.09 -8.69
N ASP A 330 -22.21 -25.89 -8.38
CA ASP A 330 -23.38 -26.05 -9.23
C ASP A 330 -24.45 -25.04 -8.81
N ASP A 331 -25.00 -24.30 -9.77
CA ASP A 331 -26.15 -23.41 -9.52
C ASP A 331 -27.42 -24.26 -9.33
N ILE A 332 -27.50 -24.95 -8.20
CA ILE A 332 -28.67 -25.74 -7.81
C ILE A 332 -29.55 -24.87 -6.93
N ARG A 333 -30.80 -24.66 -7.35
CA ARG A 333 -31.79 -23.91 -6.58
C ARG A 333 -32.92 -24.83 -6.16
N ILE A 334 -33.33 -24.71 -4.89
CA ILE A 334 -34.49 -25.41 -4.34
C ILE A 334 -35.57 -24.37 -4.10
N TYR A 335 -36.70 -24.56 -4.77
CA TYR A 335 -37.87 -23.70 -4.68
C TYR A 335 -38.99 -24.45 -3.97
N TYR A 336 -39.34 -24.01 -2.78
CA TYR A 336 -40.43 -24.57 -2.01
C TYR A 336 -41.76 -23.99 -2.49
N LEU A 337 -42.75 -24.86 -2.67
CA LEU A 337 -44.11 -24.45 -3.04
C LEU A 337 -44.76 -23.80 -1.83
N GLY A 338 -44.96 -22.49 -1.92
CA GLY A 338 -45.52 -21.63 -0.88
C GLY A 338 -47.04 -21.46 -0.97
N PRO A 339 -47.62 -20.67 -0.05
CA PRO A 339 -49.01 -20.24 -0.13
C PRO A 339 -49.23 -19.38 -1.38
N ASN A 340 -50.48 -19.21 -1.80
CA ASN A 340 -50.88 -18.33 -2.91
C ASN A 340 -50.23 -18.64 -4.28
N GLN A 341 -49.78 -19.87 -4.51
CA GLN A 341 -49.18 -20.27 -5.80
C GLN A 341 -47.83 -19.59 -6.11
N GLU A 342 -47.09 -19.20 -5.08
CA GLU A 342 -45.72 -18.70 -5.21
C GLU A 342 -44.71 -19.79 -4.85
N MET A 343 -43.50 -19.73 -5.40
CA MET A 343 -42.37 -20.54 -4.96
C MET A 343 -41.27 -19.66 -4.40
N SER A 344 -40.74 -20.03 -3.24
CA SER A 344 -39.66 -19.31 -2.56
C SER A 344 -38.49 -20.24 -2.24
N MET A 345 -37.28 -19.70 -2.14
CA MET A 345 -36.11 -20.48 -1.76
C MET A 345 -36.09 -20.88 -0.28
N THR A 346 -36.93 -20.27 0.55
CA THR A 346 -37.13 -20.64 1.95
C THR A 346 -38.45 -21.38 2.14
N PRO A 347 -38.51 -22.46 2.96
CA PRO A 347 -39.74 -23.17 3.22
C PRO A 347 -40.64 -22.34 4.15
N GLN A 348 -41.84 -21.98 3.68
CA GLN A 348 -42.80 -21.23 4.48
C GLN A 348 -43.75 -22.16 5.25
N ASN A 349 -44.01 -21.84 6.53
CA ASN A 349 -45.09 -22.47 7.30
C ASN A 349 -46.37 -21.66 7.10
N GLY A 350 -47.26 -22.14 6.25
CA GLY A 350 -48.55 -21.50 6.03
C GLY A 350 -49.65 -22.13 6.90
N ASN A 351 -50.55 -21.30 7.43
CA ASN A 351 -51.88 -21.76 7.90
C ASN A 351 -52.81 -22.15 6.73
N ALA A 352 -52.25 -22.47 5.56
CA ALA A 352 -52.99 -22.70 4.33
C ALA A 352 -53.73 -24.04 4.38
N SER A 353 -54.94 -24.06 3.81
CA SER A 353 -55.67 -25.30 3.57
C SER A 353 -55.05 -26.09 2.41
N LYS A 354 -55.27 -27.40 2.36
CA LYS A 354 -54.72 -28.29 1.32
C LYS A 354 -55.14 -27.80 -0.09
N THR A 355 -54.21 -27.77 -1.03
CA THR A 355 -54.50 -27.33 -2.41
C THR A 355 -55.07 -28.47 -3.23
N LYS A 356 -56.31 -28.32 -3.71
CA LYS A 356 -56.98 -29.34 -4.53
C LYS A 356 -56.39 -29.34 -5.95
N ILE A 357 -55.93 -30.50 -6.42
CA ILE A 357 -55.37 -30.69 -7.77
C ILE A 357 -56.48 -31.19 -8.71
N GLY A 358 -56.68 -30.47 -9.83
CA GLY A 358 -57.69 -30.77 -10.85
C GLY A 358 -57.07 -31.21 -12.18
N THR A 359 -57.91 -31.34 -13.22
CA THR A 359 -57.45 -31.59 -14.60
C THR A 359 -56.82 -30.36 -15.24
N ASN A 360 -57.19 -29.16 -14.79
CA ASN A 360 -56.49 -27.94 -15.15
C ASN A 360 -55.25 -27.79 -14.26
N PRO A 361 -54.10 -27.37 -14.82
CA PRO A 361 -52.88 -27.22 -14.04
C PRO A 361 -53.03 -26.09 -13.02
N THR A 362 -52.74 -26.40 -11.77
CA THR A 362 -52.45 -25.39 -10.75
C THR A 362 -50.97 -25.05 -10.88
N VAL A 363 -50.63 -23.77 -11.05
CA VAL A 363 -49.27 -23.32 -11.40
C VAL A 363 -48.67 -22.58 -10.21
N TRP A 364 -47.46 -22.94 -9.82
CA TRP A 364 -46.66 -22.19 -8.86
C TRP A 364 -45.53 -21.46 -9.59
N THR A 365 -45.26 -20.19 -9.28
CA THR A 365 -44.26 -19.38 -9.98
C THR A 365 -43.23 -18.83 -9.01
N ILE A 366 -41.95 -18.79 -9.41
CA ILE A 366 -40.91 -18.14 -8.59
C ILE A 366 -41.22 -16.66 -8.37
N ASP A 367 -40.99 -16.19 -7.16
CA ASP A 367 -41.22 -14.80 -6.76
C ASP A 367 -40.28 -13.82 -7.48
N GLN A 368 -39.02 -14.20 -7.66
CA GLN A 368 -37.98 -13.40 -8.31
C GLN A 368 -37.51 -14.03 -9.64
N GLY A 369 -37.29 -13.19 -10.65
CA GLY A 369 -36.71 -13.63 -11.93
C GLY A 369 -35.21 -13.94 -11.80
N LEU A 370 -34.63 -14.58 -12.83
CA LEU A 370 -33.21 -14.89 -12.82
C LEU A 370 -32.34 -13.62 -12.92
N GLU A 371 -31.22 -13.62 -12.19
CA GLU A 371 -30.26 -12.52 -12.10
C GLU A 371 -29.40 -12.33 -13.37
N ARG A 372 -29.40 -13.31 -14.28
CA ARG A 372 -28.82 -13.25 -15.63
C ARG A 372 -29.38 -14.38 -16.48
N ASN A 373 -29.05 -14.42 -17.77
CA ASN A 373 -29.35 -15.57 -18.60
C ASN A 373 -28.64 -16.80 -18.04
N LYS A 374 -29.39 -17.91 -17.90
CA LYS A 374 -28.86 -19.19 -17.43
C LYS A 374 -29.31 -20.32 -18.33
N ILE A 375 -28.52 -21.37 -18.41
CA ILE A 375 -28.89 -22.62 -19.07
C ILE A 375 -29.52 -23.53 -18.00
N LEU A 376 -30.84 -23.76 -18.08
CA LEU A 376 -31.53 -24.73 -17.24
C LEU A 376 -31.17 -26.15 -17.70
N LYS A 377 -30.54 -26.94 -16.82
CA LYS A 377 -30.24 -28.35 -17.05
C LYS A 377 -31.46 -29.20 -16.78
N VAL A 378 -32.29 -29.37 -17.81
CA VAL A 378 -33.62 -29.97 -17.69
C VAL A 378 -33.57 -31.40 -17.13
N GLN A 379 -32.53 -32.17 -17.45
CA GLN A 379 -32.37 -33.55 -16.96
C GLN A 379 -32.06 -33.63 -15.46
N ASP A 380 -31.51 -32.56 -14.88
CA ASP A 380 -31.18 -32.46 -13.46
C ASP A 380 -32.28 -31.81 -12.63
N VAL A 381 -33.41 -31.45 -13.27
CA VAL A 381 -34.58 -30.89 -12.59
C VAL A 381 -35.39 -32.02 -11.97
N THR A 382 -35.74 -31.86 -10.68
CA THR A 382 -36.62 -32.78 -9.96
C THR A 382 -37.68 -32.03 -9.15
N ALA A 383 -38.89 -32.58 -9.07
CA ALA A 383 -39.92 -32.05 -8.18
C ALA A 383 -40.31 -33.10 -7.14
N GLU A 384 -40.32 -32.72 -5.87
CA GLU A 384 -40.72 -33.58 -4.76
C GLU A 384 -42.04 -33.08 -4.18
N LEU A 385 -43.10 -33.85 -4.33
CA LEU A 385 -44.46 -33.41 -4.01
C LEU A 385 -45.13 -34.34 -3.00
N TYR A 386 -45.79 -33.74 -2.00
CA TYR A 386 -46.49 -34.48 -0.95
C TYR A 386 -48.00 -34.46 -1.18
N PHE A 387 -48.58 -35.61 -1.51
CA PHE A 387 -50.00 -35.73 -1.79
C PHE A 387 -50.80 -36.39 -0.66
N THR A 388 -52.04 -35.94 -0.50
CA THR A 388 -53.06 -36.62 0.31
C THR A 388 -54.34 -36.83 -0.46
N ARG A 389 -55.05 -37.91 -0.14
CA ARG A 389 -56.31 -38.26 -0.78
C ARG A 389 -57.43 -38.21 0.25
N THR A 390 -58.50 -37.48 -0.04
CA THR A 390 -59.74 -37.55 0.76
C THR A 390 -60.49 -38.85 0.40
N LEU A 391 -61.04 -39.54 1.40
CA LEU A 391 -61.63 -40.90 1.35
C LEU A 391 -62.18 -41.35 -0.02
N CYS A 392 -61.77 -42.53 -0.48
CA CYS A 392 -62.34 -43.13 -1.69
C CYS A 392 -62.51 -44.64 -1.54
N ILE A 393 -63.70 -45.13 -1.90
CA ILE A 393 -64.16 -46.52 -1.74
C ILE A 393 -63.70 -47.41 -2.92
N LEU A 394 -63.10 -46.84 -3.97
CA LEU A 394 -62.61 -47.57 -5.16
C LEU A 394 -61.14 -47.26 -5.50
N PRO A 395 -60.29 -48.28 -5.72
CA PRO A 395 -58.87 -48.12 -6.04
C PRO A 395 -58.68 -47.81 -7.54
N ARG A 396 -58.99 -46.58 -7.95
CA ARG A 396 -58.56 -46.09 -9.26
C ARG A 396 -57.12 -45.59 -9.21
N LYS A 397 -56.36 -45.91 -10.25
CA LYS A 397 -55.00 -45.41 -10.50
C LYS A 397 -55.08 -43.91 -10.76
N VAL A 398 -54.31 -43.10 -10.02
CA VAL A 398 -54.25 -41.65 -10.18
C VAL A 398 -52.95 -41.32 -10.87
N SER A 399 -53.01 -40.67 -12.04
CA SER A 399 -51.82 -40.14 -12.72
C SER A 399 -51.76 -38.63 -12.51
N VAL A 400 -50.58 -38.14 -12.16
CA VAL A 400 -50.27 -36.72 -11.99
C VAL A 400 -49.25 -36.34 -13.05
N THR A 401 -49.53 -35.23 -13.74
CA THR A 401 -48.62 -34.60 -14.68
C THR A 401 -48.09 -33.33 -14.06
N VAL A 402 -46.77 -33.22 -14.02
CA VAL A 402 -46.04 -32.04 -13.56
C VAL A 402 -45.34 -31.43 -14.78
N THR A 403 -45.52 -30.13 -15.00
CA THR A 403 -45.00 -29.42 -16.17
C THR A 403 -44.24 -28.19 -15.74
N LEU A 404 -43.05 -27.99 -16.29
CA LEU A 404 -42.28 -26.76 -16.17
C LEU A 404 -42.68 -25.81 -17.27
N TYR A 405 -42.93 -24.56 -16.92
CA TYR A 405 -43.24 -23.48 -17.83
C TYR A 405 -42.22 -22.35 -17.70
N ASP A 406 -42.00 -21.64 -18.80
CA ASP A 406 -41.40 -20.31 -18.76
C ASP A 406 -42.45 -19.23 -18.44
N GLU A 407 -42.00 -17.99 -18.24
CA GLU A 407 -42.87 -16.85 -17.94
C GLU A 407 -43.97 -16.60 -19.00
N THR A 408 -43.78 -17.08 -20.23
CA THR A 408 -44.79 -16.97 -21.30
C THR A 408 -45.82 -18.11 -21.30
N ASN A 409 -45.79 -18.95 -20.26
CA ASN A 409 -46.55 -20.20 -20.14
C ASN A 409 -46.25 -21.22 -21.26
N THR A 410 -45.09 -21.14 -21.92
CA THR A 410 -44.67 -22.20 -22.83
C THR A 410 -44.05 -23.35 -22.06
N THR A 411 -44.39 -24.57 -22.46
CA THR A 411 -43.86 -25.78 -21.82
C THR A 411 -42.36 -25.92 -22.09
N ILE A 412 -41.60 -26.08 -21.01
CA ILE A 412 -40.17 -26.41 -21.04
C ILE A 412 -40.00 -27.93 -21.04
N ALA A 413 -40.59 -28.61 -20.06
CA ALA A 413 -40.53 -30.05 -19.91
C ALA A 413 -41.70 -30.58 -19.08
N THR A 414 -42.04 -31.85 -19.26
CA THR A 414 -43.15 -32.49 -18.57
C THR A 414 -42.70 -33.84 -18.01
N SER A 415 -43.20 -34.17 -16.81
CA SER A 415 -43.03 -35.47 -16.17
C SER A 415 -44.40 -35.99 -15.75
N GLU A 416 -44.69 -37.25 -16.06
CA GLU A 416 -45.92 -37.90 -15.65
C GLU A 416 -45.61 -39.12 -14.80
N LYS A 417 -46.31 -39.24 -13.67
CA LYS A 417 -46.17 -40.40 -12.78
C LYS A 417 -47.52 -40.89 -12.31
N GLN A 418 -47.70 -42.20 -12.39
CA GLN A 418 -48.84 -42.89 -11.80
C GLN A 418 -48.58 -43.16 -10.32
N LEU A 419 -49.41 -42.59 -9.45
CA LEU A 419 -49.28 -42.70 -8.00
C LEU A 419 -49.67 -44.10 -7.51
N THR A 420 -48.78 -44.73 -6.76
CA THR A 420 -49.00 -46.01 -6.11
C THR A 420 -49.80 -45.86 -4.81
N LYS A 421 -50.32 -46.98 -4.29
CA LYS A 421 -51.03 -47.02 -3.00
C LYS A 421 -50.14 -46.60 -1.81
N ASN A 422 -48.81 -46.67 -1.96
CA ASN A 422 -47.86 -46.27 -0.92
C ASN A 422 -47.54 -44.77 -0.93
N GLU A 423 -47.64 -44.14 -2.09
CA GLU A 423 -47.42 -42.70 -2.30
C GLU A 423 -48.66 -41.85 -1.95
N LEU A 424 -49.81 -42.49 -1.72
CA LEU A 424 -51.07 -41.84 -1.33
C LEU A 424 -51.33 -42.06 0.17
N GLN A 425 -51.39 -40.98 0.97
CA GLN A 425 -51.84 -41.10 2.36
C GLN A 425 -53.32 -41.52 2.41
N GLY A 426 -53.60 -42.65 3.07
CA GLY A 426 -54.94 -43.03 3.51
C GLY A 426 -55.18 -42.69 4.99
N PHE A 427 -56.44 -42.67 5.42
CA PHE A 427 -56.91 -42.29 6.77
C PHE A 427 -56.24 -43.05 7.94
N LEU A 428 -55.52 -44.15 7.66
CA LEU A 428 -54.92 -45.05 8.66
C LEU A 428 -53.38 -45.08 8.68
N ARG A 429 -52.66 -44.24 7.89
CA ARG A 429 -51.18 -44.27 7.83
C ARG A 429 -50.54 -43.03 8.48
N LYS A 430 -49.53 -43.28 9.34
CA LYS A 430 -48.82 -42.26 10.15
C LYS A 430 -47.69 -41.49 9.43
N LYS A 431 -47.19 -41.95 8.25
CA LYS A 431 -46.04 -41.34 7.57
C LYS A 431 -46.36 -41.02 6.10
N ILE A 432 -46.07 -39.81 5.66
CA ILE A 432 -46.21 -39.33 4.27
C ILE A 432 -44.80 -39.36 3.63
N ILE A 433 -44.71 -39.86 2.40
CA ILE A 433 -43.45 -39.99 1.63
C ILE A 433 -43.57 -39.05 0.41
N PRO A 434 -42.52 -38.31 0.02
CA PRO A 434 -42.54 -37.48 -1.17
C PRO A 434 -42.66 -38.31 -2.44
N VAL A 435 -43.38 -37.79 -3.43
CA VAL A 435 -43.41 -38.32 -4.79
C VAL A 435 -42.44 -37.51 -5.62
N VAL A 436 -41.37 -38.16 -6.07
CA VAL A 436 -40.34 -37.56 -6.93
C VAL A 436 -40.78 -37.65 -8.39
N PHE A 437 -40.67 -36.53 -9.11
CA PHE A 437 -40.83 -36.40 -10.56
C PHE A 437 -39.50 -35.94 -11.16
N ASN A 438 -38.99 -36.70 -12.11
CA ASN A 438 -37.78 -36.35 -12.85
C ASN A 438 -38.19 -35.86 -14.24
N PHE A 439 -37.58 -34.77 -14.69
CA PHE A 439 -37.87 -34.21 -16.01
C PHE A 439 -36.92 -34.78 -17.06
N THR A 440 -37.41 -34.89 -18.29
CA THR A 440 -36.60 -35.25 -19.45
C THR A 440 -36.81 -34.18 -20.51
N GLY A 441 -35.74 -33.79 -21.19
CA GLY A 441 -35.76 -32.72 -22.18
C GLY A 441 -34.37 -32.24 -22.55
N VAL A 442 -34.33 -31.17 -23.34
CA VAL A 442 -33.12 -30.50 -23.78
C VAL A 442 -32.90 -29.27 -22.91
N ASP A 443 -31.64 -28.99 -22.58
CA ASP A 443 -31.24 -27.78 -21.89
C ASP A 443 -31.80 -26.54 -22.58
N ARG A 444 -32.26 -25.57 -21.78
CA ARG A 444 -32.91 -24.37 -22.30
C ARG A 444 -32.34 -23.13 -21.63
N GLU A 445 -31.98 -22.13 -22.45
CA GLU A 445 -31.60 -20.82 -21.94
C GLU A 445 -32.85 -20.09 -21.41
N ILE A 446 -32.80 -19.67 -20.16
CA ILE A 446 -33.80 -18.85 -19.50
C ILE A 446 -33.22 -17.43 -19.40
N PRO A 447 -33.82 -16.43 -20.05
CA PRO A 447 -33.29 -15.07 -20.04
C PRO A 447 -33.35 -14.38 -18.68
N TYR A 448 -32.49 -13.37 -18.50
CA TYR A 448 -32.51 -12.45 -17.37
C TYR A 448 -33.91 -11.89 -17.09
N GLY A 449 -34.25 -11.80 -15.80
CA GLY A 449 -35.53 -11.32 -15.30
C GLY A 449 -36.71 -12.27 -15.53
N LYS A 450 -36.54 -13.36 -16.29
CA LYS A 450 -37.61 -14.32 -16.55
C LYS A 450 -37.81 -15.28 -15.39
N LYS A 451 -39.07 -15.69 -15.21
CA LYS A 451 -39.52 -16.57 -14.14
C LYS A 451 -39.75 -18.00 -14.65
N LEU A 452 -39.54 -18.95 -13.73
CA LEU A 452 -39.86 -20.36 -13.92
C LEU A 452 -41.12 -20.71 -13.13
N SER A 453 -41.99 -21.55 -13.73
CA SER A 453 -43.22 -21.99 -13.08
C SER A 453 -43.38 -23.52 -13.13
N LEU A 454 -43.99 -24.08 -12.10
CA LEU A 454 -44.32 -25.50 -11.98
C LEU A 454 -45.84 -25.69 -11.96
N GLY A 455 -46.41 -26.30 -13.01
CA GLY A 455 -47.81 -26.69 -13.02
C GLY A 455 -48.02 -28.14 -12.64
N ILE A 456 -49.03 -28.40 -11.80
CA ILE A 456 -49.42 -29.73 -11.35
C ILE A 456 -50.88 -29.97 -11.77
N SER A 457 -51.13 -31.06 -12.48
CA SER A 457 -52.47 -31.44 -12.97
C SER A 457 -52.70 -32.95 -12.91
N LEU A 458 -53.96 -33.36 -12.99
CA LEU A 458 -54.37 -34.76 -13.14
C LEU A 458 -54.50 -35.13 -14.62
N SER A 459 -53.74 -36.11 -15.09
CA SER A 459 -53.84 -36.60 -16.47
C SER A 459 -55.09 -37.46 -16.74
N ASN A 460 -55.65 -38.14 -15.72
CA ASN A 460 -56.75 -39.10 -15.90
C ASN A 460 -58.08 -38.72 -15.18
N GLY A 461 -58.33 -37.43 -14.92
CA GLY A 461 -59.53 -36.98 -14.20
C GLY A 461 -60.82 -36.97 -15.05
N THR A 462 -61.76 -37.87 -14.79
CA THR A 462 -63.11 -37.81 -15.39
C THR A 462 -64.02 -36.82 -14.65
N LYS A 463 -64.84 -36.06 -15.39
CA LYS A 463 -65.79 -35.02 -14.94
C LYS A 463 -66.82 -35.43 -13.87
N ARG A 464 -66.82 -36.68 -13.38
CA ARG A 464 -67.78 -37.18 -12.39
C ARG A 464 -67.08 -38.05 -11.33
N VAL A 465 -67.20 -37.60 -10.07
CA VAL A 465 -67.08 -38.31 -8.77
C VAL A 465 -65.74 -38.21 -7.97
N ILE A 466 -65.80 -37.43 -6.88
CA ILE A 466 -65.36 -37.66 -5.47
C ILE A 466 -63.96 -38.25 -5.20
N THR A 467 -62.92 -37.87 -5.95
CA THR A 467 -61.53 -38.00 -5.47
C THR A 467 -60.81 -36.68 -5.58
N ALA A 468 -60.73 -35.94 -4.47
CA ALA A 468 -59.83 -34.81 -4.37
C ALA A 468 -58.43 -35.32 -4.01
N LEU A 469 -57.53 -35.32 -4.98
CA LEU A 469 -56.10 -35.34 -4.71
C LEU A 469 -55.74 -33.94 -4.23
N ASN A 470 -55.13 -33.82 -3.06
CA ASN A 470 -54.70 -32.54 -2.54
C ASN A 470 -53.19 -32.55 -2.31
N LEU A 471 -52.52 -31.50 -2.75
CA LEU A 471 -51.16 -31.20 -2.34
C LEU A 471 -51.20 -30.73 -0.88
N GLN A 472 -50.25 -31.21 -0.08
CA GLN A 472 -50.11 -30.77 1.30
C GLN A 472 -49.81 -29.27 1.38
N PRO A 473 -50.26 -28.61 2.46
CA PRO A 473 -49.95 -27.20 2.64
C PRO A 473 -48.44 -27.02 2.86
N PRO A 474 -47.92 -25.82 2.55
CA PRO A 474 -46.54 -25.46 2.84
C PRO A 474 -46.21 -25.72 4.31
N SER A 475 -45.23 -26.60 4.56
CA SER A 475 -44.84 -27.02 5.90
C SER A 475 -43.37 -27.42 5.92
N THR A 476 -42.67 -27.04 6.99
CA THR A 476 -41.29 -27.50 7.25
C THR A 476 -41.19 -29.01 7.47
N GLN A 477 -42.30 -29.70 7.80
CA GLN A 477 -42.32 -31.14 7.99
C GLN A 477 -42.52 -31.92 6.68
N TYR A 478 -43.25 -31.35 5.71
CA TYR A 478 -43.56 -31.97 4.42
C TYR A 478 -43.45 -30.94 3.27
N PRO A 479 -42.25 -30.39 3.03
CA PRO A 479 -42.09 -29.27 2.10
C PRO A 479 -42.12 -29.77 0.65
N SER A 480 -43.22 -29.54 -0.07
CA SER A 480 -43.22 -29.78 -1.52
C SER A 480 -42.27 -28.79 -2.20
N LEU A 481 -41.41 -29.26 -3.08
CA LEU A 481 -40.32 -28.46 -3.65
C LEU A 481 -40.00 -28.81 -5.11
N LEU A 482 -39.33 -27.88 -5.77
CA LEU A 482 -38.73 -28.00 -7.08
C LEU A 482 -37.22 -27.76 -6.95
N ARG A 483 -36.41 -28.74 -7.32
CA ARG A 483 -34.95 -28.62 -7.42
C ARG A 483 -34.57 -28.42 -8.87
N VAL A 484 -33.85 -27.36 -9.19
CA VAL A 484 -33.34 -27.07 -10.54
C VAL A 484 -31.84 -26.91 -10.52
N LYS A 485 -31.17 -27.21 -11.64
CA LYS A 485 -29.77 -26.90 -11.87
C LYS A 485 -29.63 -25.94 -13.05
N TYR A 486 -28.82 -24.90 -12.88
CA TYR A 486 -28.48 -23.93 -13.89
C TYR A 486 -26.98 -23.97 -14.21
N GLU A 487 -26.61 -23.51 -15.41
CA GLU A 487 -25.25 -23.17 -15.81
C GLU A 487 -25.18 -21.76 -16.40
N GLU A 488 -24.00 -21.14 -16.36
CA GLU A 488 -23.76 -19.85 -17.01
C GLU A 488 -23.80 -19.98 -18.54
N THR A 489 -24.33 -18.96 -19.21
CA THR A 489 -24.28 -18.89 -20.67
C THR A 489 -22.88 -18.49 -21.15
N GLN A 490 -22.56 -18.91 -22.38
CA GLN A 490 -21.34 -18.52 -23.08
C GLN A 490 -21.59 -17.35 -24.06
N ASN A 491 -22.56 -16.49 -23.73
CA ASN A 491 -22.94 -15.38 -24.60
C ASN A 491 -21.91 -14.25 -24.58
N ILE A 492 -21.21 -14.05 -23.47
CA ILE A 492 -20.10 -13.10 -23.33
C ILE A 492 -18.80 -13.88 -23.34
N LYS A 493 -17.82 -13.44 -24.16
CA LYS A 493 -16.54 -14.12 -24.33
C LYS A 493 -15.40 -13.11 -24.42
N ILE A 494 -14.26 -13.47 -23.82
CA ILE A 494 -12.99 -12.76 -24.01
C ILE A 494 -12.26 -13.49 -25.15
N HIS A 495 -11.98 -12.78 -26.25
CA HIS A 495 -11.29 -13.35 -27.40
C HIS A 495 -9.77 -13.19 -27.31
N ASP A 496 -9.34 -11.97 -26.99
CA ASP A 496 -7.93 -11.61 -26.91
C ASP A 496 -7.68 -10.79 -25.65
N LEU A 497 -6.47 -10.91 -25.13
CA LEU A 497 -5.93 -10.10 -24.04
C LEU A 497 -4.60 -9.54 -24.52
N THR A 498 -4.45 -8.22 -24.47
CA THR A 498 -3.16 -7.56 -24.71
C THR A 498 -2.67 -6.92 -23.41
N THR A 499 -1.41 -7.14 -23.08
CA THR A 499 -0.77 -6.61 -21.87
C THR A 499 0.31 -5.62 -22.27
N THR A 500 0.37 -4.49 -21.59
CA THR A 500 1.43 -3.50 -21.75
C THR A 500 1.99 -3.15 -20.37
N PRO A 501 3.26 -3.46 -20.05
CA PRO A 501 4.25 -4.17 -20.89
C PRO A 501 3.89 -5.66 -21.12
N SER A 502 4.41 -6.26 -22.19
CA SER A 502 3.94 -7.57 -22.68
C SER A 502 4.23 -8.75 -21.76
N ASP A 503 5.24 -8.63 -20.91
CA ASP A 503 5.65 -9.61 -19.92
C ASP A 503 4.95 -9.41 -18.55
N GLY A 504 4.18 -8.33 -18.40
CA GLY A 504 3.49 -8.00 -17.14
C GLY A 504 4.43 -7.59 -16.01
N THR A 505 5.69 -7.25 -16.31
CA THR A 505 6.66 -6.82 -15.31
C THR A 505 6.85 -5.30 -15.33
N ILE A 506 6.89 -4.68 -14.16
CA ILE A 506 7.07 -3.23 -14.03
C ILE A 506 8.10 -2.88 -12.97
N ILE A 507 8.59 -1.65 -13.02
CA ILE A 507 9.36 -1.03 -11.93
C ILE A 507 8.42 -0.49 -10.83
N PRO A 508 8.92 -0.20 -9.62
CA PRO A 508 8.18 0.49 -8.57
C PRO A 508 7.57 1.80 -9.06
N GLY A 509 6.31 2.07 -8.73
CA GLY A 509 5.54 3.20 -9.27
C GLY A 509 5.05 3.05 -10.72
N GLY A 510 5.36 1.93 -11.38
CA GLY A 510 4.93 1.64 -12.74
C GLY A 510 3.46 1.17 -12.84
N SER A 511 3.01 0.97 -14.07
CA SER A 511 1.64 0.58 -14.41
C SER A 511 1.62 -0.52 -15.46
N ILE A 512 0.77 -1.52 -15.24
CA ILE A 512 0.42 -2.54 -16.24
C ILE A 512 -0.98 -2.23 -16.77
N GLN A 513 -1.14 -2.25 -18.08
CA GLN A 513 -2.43 -2.16 -18.74
C GLN A 513 -2.79 -3.51 -19.36
N TYR A 514 -3.91 -4.07 -18.94
CA TYR A 514 -4.57 -5.22 -19.58
C TYR A 514 -5.74 -4.70 -20.41
N LEU A 515 -5.75 -4.99 -21.70
CA LEU A 515 -6.84 -4.62 -22.60
C LEU A 515 -7.55 -5.89 -23.07
N PHE A 516 -8.75 -6.10 -22.53
CA PHE A 516 -9.61 -7.24 -22.83
C PHE A 516 -10.47 -6.94 -24.05
N ASN A 517 -10.43 -7.84 -25.04
CA ASN A 517 -11.29 -7.79 -26.20
C ASN A 517 -12.50 -8.70 -26.00
N VAL A 518 -13.66 -8.12 -25.68
CA VAL A 518 -14.85 -8.85 -25.25
C VAL A 518 -15.94 -8.79 -26.30
N THR A 519 -16.56 -9.93 -26.61
CA THR A 519 -17.76 -9.99 -27.45
C THR A 519 -18.97 -10.39 -26.62
N SER A 520 -20.14 -9.96 -27.09
CA SER A 520 -21.42 -10.50 -26.62
C SER A 520 -22.29 -10.93 -27.79
N LYS A 521 -22.93 -12.09 -27.67
CA LYS A 521 -23.90 -12.59 -28.66
C LYS A 521 -25.13 -11.68 -28.79
N ASN A 522 -25.54 -11.05 -27.69
CA ASN A 522 -26.68 -10.16 -27.60
C ASN A 522 -26.23 -8.79 -27.06
N SER A 523 -26.94 -7.70 -27.37
CA SER A 523 -26.58 -6.39 -26.81
C SER A 523 -26.70 -6.43 -25.29
N ASP A 524 -25.69 -5.89 -24.59
CA ASP A 524 -25.59 -5.97 -23.13
C ASP A 524 -24.81 -4.78 -22.55
N THR A 525 -24.95 -4.58 -21.25
CA THR A 525 -24.11 -3.65 -20.47
C THR A 525 -23.25 -4.48 -19.53
N LEU A 526 -21.96 -4.54 -19.83
CA LEU A 526 -20.97 -5.30 -19.09
C LEU A 526 -20.53 -4.52 -17.86
N GLN A 527 -20.63 -5.13 -16.69
CA GLN A 527 -20.03 -4.67 -15.43
C GLN A 527 -18.70 -5.39 -15.23
N ILE A 528 -17.67 -4.63 -14.84
CA ILE A 528 -16.31 -5.14 -14.70
C ILE A 528 -15.94 -5.12 -13.22
N HIS A 529 -15.58 -6.30 -12.72
CA HIS A 529 -15.12 -6.49 -11.35
C HIS A 529 -13.76 -7.17 -11.36
N THR A 530 -12.94 -6.85 -10.37
CA THR A 530 -11.62 -7.46 -10.18
C THR A 530 -11.58 -8.10 -8.81
N ILE A 531 -11.16 -9.37 -8.75
CA ILE A 531 -10.99 -10.11 -7.52
C ILE A 531 -9.48 -10.31 -7.32
N GLU A 532 -8.94 -9.83 -6.20
CA GLU A 532 -7.55 -10.04 -5.82
C GLU A 532 -7.43 -11.49 -5.29
N GLN A 533 -6.64 -12.33 -5.97
CA GLN A 533 -6.37 -13.71 -5.56
C GLN A 533 -5.12 -13.76 -4.68
N GLU A 534 -4.02 -13.20 -5.18
CA GLU A 534 -2.78 -13.02 -4.42
C GLU A 534 -2.34 -11.56 -4.53
N LYS A 535 -1.84 -10.98 -3.43
CA LYS A 535 -1.35 -9.61 -3.42
C LYS A 535 -0.26 -9.46 -2.37
N THR A 536 0.95 -9.19 -2.83
CA THR A 536 2.07 -8.77 -2.00
C THR A 536 2.48 -7.36 -2.40
N GLY A 537 2.74 -6.49 -1.42
CA GLY A 537 3.04 -5.08 -1.67
C GLY A 537 1.81 -4.20 -1.93
N ALA A 538 2.07 -2.95 -2.32
CA ALA A 538 1.05 -1.91 -2.43
C ALA A 538 0.65 -1.69 -3.90
N TRP A 539 -0.58 -2.06 -4.22
CA TRP A 539 -1.15 -1.97 -5.57
C TRP A 539 -2.51 -1.27 -5.57
N GLU A 540 -2.76 -0.53 -6.65
CA GLU A 540 -4.02 0.12 -6.98
C GLU A 540 -4.54 -0.40 -8.32
N ILE A 541 -5.83 -0.75 -8.38
CA ILE A 541 -6.47 -1.30 -9.58
C ILE A 541 -7.51 -0.29 -10.07
N SER A 542 -7.49 0.03 -11.36
CA SER A 542 -8.45 0.94 -11.98
C SER A 542 -9.11 0.27 -13.18
N THR A 543 -10.44 0.21 -13.16
CA THR A 543 -11.26 -0.37 -14.24
C THR A 543 -12.44 0.55 -14.56
N PRO A 544 -12.98 0.51 -15.78
CA PRO A 544 -14.27 1.11 -16.07
C PRO A 544 -15.35 0.37 -15.27
N THR A 545 -16.32 1.10 -14.70
CA THR A 545 -17.42 0.48 -13.96
C THR A 545 -18.32 -0.35 -14.87
N SER A 546 -18.64 0.18 -16.06
CA SER A 546 -19.46 -0.51 -17.05
C SER A 546 -19.10 -0.13 -18.48
N VAL A 547 -19.35 -1.06 -19.41
CA VAL A 547 -19.11 -0.88 -20.85
C VAL A 547 -20.27 -1.52 -21.63
N THR A 548 -20.88 -0.78 -22.55
CA THR A 548 -21.93 -1.29 -23.43
C THR A 548 -21.32 -2.04 -24.61
N VAL A 549 -21.91 -3.18 -24.97
CA VAL A 549 -21.51 -3.97 -26.14
C VAL A 549 -22.73 -4.30 -26.98
N ASP A 550 -22.67 -4.02 -28.28
CA ASP A 550 -23.74 -4.38 -29.21
C ASP A 550 -23.66 -5.87 -29.59
N ALA A 551 -24.80 -6.44 -29.97
CA ALA A 551 -24.90 -7.83 -30.40
C ALA A 551 -23.89 -8.16 -31.52
N GLY A 552 -23.07 -9.17 -31.29
CA GLY A 552 -22.04 -9.64 -32.23
C GLY A 552 -20.84 -8.71 -32.41
N SER A 553 -20.77 -7.61 -31.66
CA SER A 553 -19.68 -6.63 -31.73
C SER A 553 -18.64 -6.84 -30.62
N TYR A 554 -17.51 -6.13 -30.73
CA TYR A 554 -16.41 -6.15 -29.77
C TYR A 554 -16.43 -4.89 -28.90
N ALA A 555 -16.08 -5.05 -27.62
CA ALA A 555 -15.82 -3.98 -26.69
C ALA A 555 -14.41 -4.13 -26.12
N LEU A 556 -13.67 -3.02 -26.08
CA LEU A 556 -12.33 -2.97 -25.50
C LEU A 556 -12.43 -2.47 -24.06
N ILE A 557 -11.96 -3.30 -23.12
CA ILE A 557 -12.05 -3.02 -21.69
C ILE A 557 -10.63 -2.89 -21.14
N PRO A 558 -10.16 -1.69 -20.79
CA PRO A 558 -8.86 -1.50 -20.17
C PRO A 558 -8.95 -1.72 -18.65
N VAL A 559 -8.01 -2.47 -18.09
CA VAL A 559 -7.79 -2.66 -16.66
C VAL A 559 -6.36 -2.23 -16.36
N TYR A 560 -6.19 -1.28 -15.46
CA TYR A 560 -4.89 -0.78 -15.04
C TYR A 560 -4.54 -1.32 -13.67
N VAL A 561 -3.32 -1.80 -13.51
CA VAL A 561 -2.77 -2.30 -12.26
C VAL A 561 -1.49 -1.51 -11.99
N ASN A 562 -1.55 -0.67 -10.95
CA ASN A 562 -0.52 0.31 -10.65
C ASN A 562 0.18 -0.06 -9.35
N SER A 563 1.51 -0.01 -9.35
CA SER A 563 2.27 -0.01 -8.11
C SER A 563 2.17 1.37 -7.46
N THR A 564 1.73 1.43 -6.21
CA THR A 564 1.69 2.70 -5.46
C THR A 564 2.98 2.96 -4.68
N ASN A 565 3.83 1.94 -4.51
CA ASN A 565 5.13 2.09 -3.85
C ASN A 565 6.21 2.37 -4.90
N VAL A 566 6.93 3.47 -4.71
CA VAL A 566 7.99 3.96 -5.60
C VAL A 566 9.41 3.60 -5.12
N LEU A 567 9.52 2.89 -3.99
CA LEU A 567 10.79 2.53 -3.35
C LEU A 567 11.22 1.09 -3.70
N LYS A 568 12.51 0.80 -3.57
CA LYS A 568 13.12 -0.50 -3.91
C LYS A 568 12.55 -1.69 -3.12
N GLU A 569 12.01 -1.44 -1.93
CA GLU A 569 11.34 -2.49 -1.13
C GLU A 569 10.11 -3.09 -1.83
N ALA A 570 9.60 -2.43 -2.88
CA ALA A 570 8.51 -2.94 -3.69
C ALA A 570 8.95 -4.07 -4.64
N TYR A 571 10.24 -4.22 -4.95
CA TYR A 571 10.71 -5.31 -5.81
C TYR A 571 10.38 -6.69 -5.22
N GLY A 572 9.96 -7.62 -6.07
CA GLY A 572 9.46 -8.94 -5.71
C GLY A 572 7.98 -8.96 -5.31
N SER A 573 7.29 -7.82 -5.29
CA SER A 573 5.84 -7.75 -5.09
C SER A 573 5.12 -8.30 -6.33
N ILE A 574 4.09 -9.11 -6.09
CA ILE A 574 3.25 -9.72 -7.12
C ILE A 574 1.77 -9.44 -6.84
N ILE A 575 0.98 -9.44 -7.91
CA ILE A 575 -0.47 -9.37 -7.83
C ILE A 575 -1.11 -10.29 -8.85
N ASP A 576 -1.94 -11.20 -8.38
CA ASP A 576 -2.75 -12.10 -9.19
C ASP A 576 -4.21 -11.68 -9.08
N LEU A 577 -4.80 -11.33 -10.23
CA LEU A 577 -6.15 -10.81 -10.33
C LEU A 577 -7.01 -11.70 -11.22
N LEU A 578 -8.23 -11.96 -10.77
CA LEU A 578 -9.29 -12.49 -11.63
C LEU A 578 -10.18 -11.33 -12.09
N VAL A 579 -10.13 -11.02 -13.39
CA VAL A 579 -11.01 -10.02 -14.00
C VAL A 579 -12.30 -10.72 -14.42
N VAL A 580 -13.42 -10.24 -13.88
CA VAL A 580 -14.76 -10.75 -14.10
C VAL A 580 -15.56 -9.72 -14.90
N ILE A 581 -16.04 -10.14 -16.06
CA ILE A 581 -16.80 -9.31 -16.98
C ILE A 581 -18.19 -9.91 -17.09
N SER A 582 -19.16 -9.27 -16.45
CA SER A 582 -20.50 -9.81 -16.27
C SER A 582 -21.54 -8.92 -16.93
N GLY A 583 -22.55 -9.51 -17.57
CA GLY A 583 -23.70 -8.79 -18.12
C GLY A 583 -24.98 -9.54 -17.82
N ASN A 584 -26.11 -9.00 -18.27
CA ASN A 584 -27.40 -9.68 -18.12
C ASN A 584 -27.45 -10.97 -18.96
N THR A 585 -26.67 -11.05 -20.02
CA THR A 585 -26.73 -12.12 -21.01
C THR A 585 -25.72 -13.23 -20.78
N GLY A 586 -24.71 -13.02 -19.93
CA GLY A 586 -23.65 -14.00 -19.61
C GLY A 586 -22.51 -13.43 -18.76
N ILE A 587 -21.44 -14.21 -18.62
CA ILE A 587 -20.27 -13.83 -17.82
C ILE A 587 -19.00 -14.46 -18.39
N ALA A 588 -17.91 -13.70 -18.42
CA ALA A 588 -16.57 -14.16 -18.77
C ALA A 588 -15.57 -13.81 -17.66
N ARG A 589 -14.54 -14.65 -17.50
CA ARG A 589 -13.51 -14.50 -16.48
C ARG A 589 -12.15 -14.75 -17.08
N GLN A 590 -11.14 -13.98 -16.67
CA GLN A 590 -9.76 -14.14 -17.12
C GLN A 590 -8.81 -13.74 -15.99
N ALA A 591 -7.87 -14.62 -15.68
CA ALA A 591 -6.80 -14.33 -14.72
C ALA A 591 -5.68 -13.52 -15.40
N VAL A 592 -5.11 -12.57 -14.66
CA VAL A 592 -3.98 -11.73 -15.05
C VAL A 592 -3.04 -11.53 -13.86
N THR A 593 -1.74 -11.38 -14.14
CA THR A 593 -0.69 -11.41 -13.12
C THR A 593 0.31 -10.28 -13.36
N GLY A 594 0.62 -9.48 -12.35
CA GLY A 594 1.61 -8.41 -12.41
C GLY A 594 2.75 -8.62 -11.43
N GLU A 595 3.98 -8.27 -11.82
CA GLU A 595 5.17 -8.37 -10.97
C GLU A 595 5.95 -7.05 -10.97
N ILE A 596 6.46 -6.65 -9.80
CA ILE A 596 7.45 -5.57 -9.68
C ILE A 596 8.84 -6.19 -9.66
N SER A 597 9.65 -5.95 -10.69
CA SER A 597 10.93 -6.64 -10.87
C SER A 597 12.07 -5.69 -11.26
N GLU A 598 13.27 -5.97 -10.76
CA GLU A 598 14.51 -5.29 -11.18
C GLU A 598 14.79 -5.52 -12.66
N GLN A 599 14.28 -6.60 -13.26
CA GLN A 599 14.45 -6.89 -14.69
C GLN A 599 13.72 -5.87 -15.59
N ALA A 600 12.72 -5.16 -15.05
CA ALA A 600 12.02 -4.10 -15.76
C ALA A 600 12.82 -2.77 -15.81
N ILE A 601 13.97 -2.69 -15.15
CA ILE A 601 14.83 -1.51 -15.18
C ILE A 601 15.44 -1.35 -16.58
N THR A 602 15.17 -0.21 -17.20
CA THR A 602 15.90 0.25 -18.38
C THR A 602 17.10 1.06 -17.92
N TYR A 603 18.30 0.59 -18.25
CA TYR A 603 19.55 1.28 -17.92
C TYR A 603 19.91 2.30 -19.01
N ASP A 604 20.25 3.53 -18.61
CA ASP A 604 20.71 4.61 -19.50
C ASP A 604 21.62 5.60 -18.76
N VAL A 605 22.59 6.17 -19.46
CA VAL A 605 23.58 7.11 -18.89
C VAL A 605 23.87 8.24 -19.86
N GLU A 606 24.03 9.44 -19.33
CA GLU A 606 24.31 10.64 -20.13
C GLU A 606 25.52 11.41 -19.58
N ILE A 607 26.36 11.92 -20.49
CA ILE A 607 27.53 12.74 -20.15
C ILE A 607 27.24 14.20 -20.53
N LEU A 608 27.35 15.10 -19.55
CA LEU A 608 27.00 16.52 -19.62
C LEU A 608 28.20 17.42 -19.30
N GLY A 609 28.08 18.71 -19.66
CA GLY A 609 28.97 19.77 -19.16
C GLY A 609 30.42 19.67 -19.60
N TYR A 610 30.71 19.05 -20.74
CA TYR A 610 32.08 18.81 -21.22
C TYR A 610 32.48 19.74 -22.37
N SER A 611 33.78 20.03 -22.49
CA SER A 611 34.34 20.78 -23.62
C SER A 611 34.86 19.83 -24.70
N SER A 612 34.50 20.06 -25.97
CA SER A 612 34.95 19.22 -27.09
C SER A 612 36.43 19.40 -27.45
N THR A 613 37.07 20.48 -26.96
CA THR A 613 38.49 20.76 -27.20
C THR A 613 39.16 21.29 -25.94
N ILE A 614 40.39 20.85 -25.68
CA ILE A 614 41.24 21.35 -24.59
C ILE A 614 42.67 21.59 -25.08
N ASN A 615 43.29 22.67 -24.61
CA ASN A 615 44.69 22.98 -24.90
C ASN A 615 45.56 22.55 -23.72
N ILE A 616 46.61 21.78 -23.97
CA ILE A 616 47.57 21.31 -22.97
C ILE A 616 48.99 21.45 -23.54
N SER A 617 49.91 21.99 -22.75
CA SER A 617 51.29 22.16 -23.19
C SER A 617 52.06 20.84 -23.21
N LYS A 618 53.12 20.77 -24.02
CA LYS A 618 53.97 19.58 -24.10
C LYS A 618 54.58 19.26 -22.72
N GLY A 619 54.42 18.04 -22.25
CA GLY A 619 54.95 17.61 -20.96
C GLY A 619 54.13 18.00 -19.73
N GLU A 620 52.99 18.67 -19.92
CA GLU A 620 52.06 19.01 -18.84
C GLU A 620 50.95 17.96 -18.68
N ASN A 621 50.42 17.89 -17.46
CA ASN A 621 49.29 17.05 -17.11
C ASN A 621 48.10 17.94 -16.78
N ARG A 622 46.91 17.59 -17.24
CA ARG A 622 45.68 18.36 -16.95
C ARG A 622 44.50 17.44 -16.67
N PHE A 623 43.73 17.77 -15.64
CA PHE A 623 42.44 17.12 -15.40
C PHE A 623 41.39 17.67 -16.37
N PHE A 624 40.67 16.75 -16.99
CA PHE A 624 39.46 17.02 -17.75
C PHE A 624 38.25 16.62 -16.91
N TYR A 625 37.31 17.54 -16.71
CA TYR A 625 36.12 17.35 -15.88
C TYR A 625 34.87 17.26 -16.77
N PHE A 626 33.92 16.44 -16.35
CA PHE A 626 32.60 16.29 -16.96
C PHE A 626 31.59 15.89 -15.89
N VAL A 627 30.31 15.86 -16.25
CA VAL A 627 29.21 15.46 -15.36
C VAL A 627 28.57 14.20 -15.92
N VAL A 628 28.33 13.20 -15.08
CA VAL A 628 27.56 12.00 -15.43
C VAL A 628 26.18 12.12 -14.83
N LYS A 629 25.15 11.84 -15.63
CA LYS A 629 23.76 11.76 -15.21
C LYS A 629 23.28 10.32 -15.30
N ASN A 630 22.73 9.80 -14.20
CA ASN A 630 22.04 8.53 -14.19
C ASN A 630 20.65 8.71 -14.83
N LYS A 631 20.38 8.02 -15.93
CA LYS A 631 19.10 8.01 -16.64
C LYS A 631 18.38 6.66 -16.56
N ASN A 632 18.85 5.76 -15.71
CA ASN A 632 18.17 4.50 -15.44
C ASN A 632 16.73 4.77 -14.99
N THR A 633 15.82 3.86 -15.32
CA THR A 633 14.51 3.77 -14.66
C THR A 633 14.63 2.92 -13.40
N GLY A 634 13.56 2.80 -12.60
CA GLY A 634 13.57 1.99 -11.39
C GLY A 634 12.90 2.70 -10.23
N ALA A 635 13.17 2.23 -9.01
CA ALA A 635 12.73 2.87 -7.78
C ALA A 635 13.43 4.22 -7.59
N ILE A 636 12.79 5.16 -6.91
CA ILE A 636 13.38 6.48 -6.67
C ILE A 636 14.65 6.42 -5.80
N ASP A 637 14.80 5.39 -4.97
CA ASP A 637 15.97 5.15 -4.13
C ASP A 637 16.93 4.10 -4.71
N ASP A 638 16.73 3.68 -5.95
CA ASP A 638 17.73 2.90 -6.68
C ASP A 638 18.94 3.77 -7.03
N VAL A 639 20.09 3.12 -6.98
CA VAL A 639 21.37 3.74 -7.29
C VAL A 639 22.15 2.85 -8.24
N ASP A 640 22.95 3.47 -9.08
CA ASP A 640 23.90 2.76 -9.93
C ASP A 640 25.31 3.28 -9.71
N SER A 641 26.29 2.47 -10.08
CA SER A 641 27.69 2.87 -10.12
C SER A 641 28.18 2.84 -11.56
N TYR A 642 29.17 3.67 -11.86
CA TYR A 642 29.66 3.83 -13.23
C TYR A 642 31.18 3.78 -13.25
N THR A 643 31.70 2.94 -14.14
CA THR A 643 33.13 2.83 -14.42
C THR A 643 33.53 3.77 -15.54
N ILE A 644 34.61 4.54 -15.32
CA ILE A 644 35.15 5.49 -16.30
C ILE A 644 36.35 4.87 -16.99
N THR A 645 36.28 4.75 -18.32
CA THR A 645 37.42 4.35 -19.14
C THR A 645 37.79 5.47 -20.11
N ALA A 646 39.07 5.58 -20.43
CA ALA A 646 39.56 6.58 -21.36
C ALA A 646 40.65 6.00 -22.25
N THR A 647 40.57 6.27 -23.55
CA THR A 647 41.55 5.82 -24.55
C THR A 647 42.05 7.00 -25.36
N SER A 648 43.32 6.96 -25.75
CA SER A 648 43.99 7.98 -26.56
C SER A 648 44.33 7.38 -27.92
N LYS A 649 44.02 8.10 -29.00
CA LYS A 649 44.38 7.68 -30.36
C LYS A 649 45.89 7.59 -30.55
N ASN A 650 46.65 8.47 -29.89
CA ASN A 650 48.11 8.52 -29.95
C ASN A 650 48.80 7.82 -28.76
N ASN A 651 48.10 6.93 -28.05
CA ASN A 651 48.62 6.16 -26.90
C ASN A 651 49.24 7.01 -25.77
N TRP A 652 48.71 8.22 -25.55
CA TRP A 652 49.09 9.02 -24.39
C TRP A 652 48.57 8.38 -23.11
N LYS A 653 49.29 8.58 -22.00
CA LYS A 653 48.91 8.02 -20.70
C LYS A 653 47.72 8.80 -20.14
N LEU A 654 46.63 8.08 -19.89
CA LEU A 654 45.39 8.59 -19.31
C LEU A 654 45.16 7.91 -17.95
N ILE A 655 44.75 8.68 -16.95
CA ILE A 655 44.38 8.14 -15.63
C ILE A 655 42.95 8.60 -15.34
N PRO A 656 41.93 7.78 -15.66
CA PRO A 656 40.56 8.06 -15.27
C PRO A 656 40.40 7.92 -13.75
N GLN A 657 39.46 8.65 -13.17
CA GLN A 657 38.98 8.34 -11.83
C GLN A 657 38.22 7.01 -11.88
N GLU A 658 38.56 6.09 -10.97
CA GLU A 658 38.20 4.67 -11.13
C GLU A 658 36.69 4.40 -11.19
N THR A 659 35.88 4.97 -10.29
CA THR A 659 34.42 4.75 -10.25
C THR A 659 33.65 5.95 -9.72
N ILE A 660 32.44 6.15 -10.24
CA ILE A 660 31.38 6.95 -9.63
C ILE A 660 30.47 5.96 -8.91
N ARG A 661 30.20 6.18 -7.61
CA ARG A 661 29.43 5.22 -6.80
C ARG A 661 28.11 5.79 -6.37
N ASN A 662 27.10 4.92 -6.33
CA ASN A 662 25.79 5.18 -5.75
C ASN A 662 25.14 6.47 -6.27
N LEU A 663 25.16 6.67 -7.59
CA LEU A 663 24.47 7.79 -8.21
C LEU A 663 22.98 7.45 -8.33
N GLY A 664 22.12 8.22 -7.65
CA GLY A 664 20.67 8.02 -7.67
C GLY A 664 20.05 8.26 -9.04
N ILE A 665 18.87 7.72 -9.28
CA ILE A 665 18.14 7.91 -10.54
C ILE A 665 17.81 9.38 -10.78
N GLY A 666 18.14 9.88 -11.97
CA GLY A 666 17.95 11.27 -12.35
C GLY A 666 19.02 12.23 -11.80
N ASP A 667 19.82 11.80 -10.82
CA ASP A 667 20.88 12.60 -10.22
C ASP A 667 22.08 12.76 -11.15
N THR A 668 22.86 13.80 -10.86
CA THR A 668 24.11 14.11 -11.56
C THR A 668 25.28 14.16 -10.59
N THR A 669 26.46 13.72 -11.03
CA THR A 669 27.70 13.91 -10.26
C THR A 669 28.00 15.39 -10.02
N ASN A 670 28.68 15.74 -8.92
CA ASN A 670 29.19 17.10 -8.76
C ASN A 670 30.24 17.41 -9.83
N ALA A 671 30.45 18.71 -10.13
CA ALA A 671 31.30 19.18 -11.21
C ALA A 671 32.78 18.70 -11.18
N ASN A 672 33.25 18.15 -10.04
CA ASN A 672 34.64 17.72 -9.86
C ASN A 672 34.79 16.20 -9.63
N ASP A 673 33.68 15.46 -9.60
CA ASP A 673 33.66 14.04 -9.21
C ASP A 673 33.95 13.09 -10.38
N ALA A 674 33.65 13.50 -11.62
CA ALA A 674 34.00 12.73 -12.81
C ALA A 674 35.11 13.44 -13.59
N LYS A 675 36.30 12.81 -13.64
CA LYS A 675 37.48 13.40 -14.28
C LYS A 675 38.45 12.37 -14.85
N VAL A 676 39.22 12.79 -15.85
CA VAL A 676 40.33 12.03 -16.43
C VAL A 676 41.58 12.91 -16.42
N LEU A 677 42.69 12.42 -15.86
CA LEU A 677 43.99 13.08 -15.98
C LEU A 677 44.63 12.72 -17.31
N ILE A 678 44.86 13.74 -18.13
CA ILE A 678 45.51 13.62 -19.43
C ILE A 678 46.98 13.98 -19.24
N GLN A 679 47.91 13.07 -19.59
CA GLN A 679 49.35 13.31 -19.50
C GLN A 679 49.96 13.42 -20.90
N VAL A 680 50.28 14.64 -21.34
CA VAL A 680 50.88 14.87 -22.66
C VAL A 680 52.38 14.57 -22.60
N PRO A 681 52.92 13.62 -23.39
CA PRO A 681 54.33 13.27 -23.33
C PRO A 681 55.26 14.44 -23.68
N LYS A 682 56.36 14.60 -22.93
CA LYS A 682 57.39 15.65 -23.16
C LYS A 682 58.04 15.59 -24.54
N ASN A 683 57.99 14.45 -25.21
CA ASN A 683 58.62 14.17 -26.50
C ASN A 683 57.60 13.89 -27.63
N THR A 684 56.31 14.17 -27.42
CA THR A 684 55.31 13.93 -28.48
C THR A 684 55.56 14.82 -29.70
N THR A 685 55.48 14.23 -30.90
CA THR A 685 55.49 14.93 -32.20
C THR A 685 54.09 15.31 -32.67
N GLU A 686 53.07 14.75 -32.04
CA GLU A 686 51.67 14.91 -32.41
C GLU A 686 51.14 16.27 -31.96
N LYS A 687 50.64 17.06 -32.91
CA LYS A 687 50.08 18.40 -32.62
C LYS A 687 48.69 18.33 -31.98
N THR A 688 47.99 17.21 -32.16
CA THR A 688 46.65 16.96 -31.62
C THR A 688 46.46 15.48 -31.32
N ASP A 689 45.63 15.17 -30.33
CA ASP A 689 45.15 13.82 -30.05
C ASP A 689 43.64 13.82 -29.82
N THR A 690 43.00 12.67 -30.05
CA THR A 690 41.59 12.45 -29.74
C THR A 690 41.49 11.47 -28.57
N ILE A 691 40.90 11.94 -27.48
CA ILE A 691 40.64 11.12 -26.30
C ILE A 691 39.17 10.75 -26.29
N THR A 692 38.91 9.45 -26.24
CA THR A 692 37.57 8.89 -26.12
C THR A 692 37.35 8.46 -24.68
N ILE A 693 36.34 9.04 -24.03
CA ILE A 693 35.94 8.69 -22.67
C ILE A 693 34.63 7.91 -22.76
N THR A 694 34.59 6.74 -22.15
CA THR A 694 33.40 5.89 -22.07
C THR A 694 33.02 5.69 -20.61
N ILE A 695 31.75 5.91 -20.32
CA ILE A 695 31.13 5.68 -19.02
C ILE A 695 30.22 4.47 -19.16
N THR A 696 30.47 3.42 -18.39
CA THR A 696 29.71 2.17 -18.45
C THR A 696 29.02 1.96 -17.11
N SER A 697 27.75 1.55 -17.13
CA SER A 697 27.02 1.15 -15.93
C SER A 697 27.62 -0.13 -15.36
N ASP A 698 27.83 -0.17 -14.04
CA ASP A 698 28.31 -1.36 -13.34
C ASP A 698 27.19 -2.40 -13.19
N SER A 699 25.93 -1.95 -13.16
CA SER A 699 24.74 -2.82 -13.09
C SER A 699 24.36 -3.42 -14.44
N ASN A 700 24.68 -2.75 -15.56
CA ASN A 700 24.47 -3.26 -16.92
C ASN A 700 25.63 -2.89 -17.84
N SER A 701 26.49 -3.87 -18.14
CA SER A 701 27.70 -3.67 -18.95
C SER A 701 27.46 -3.26 -20.41
N ASP A 702 26.26 -3.50 -20.94
CA ASP A 702 25.89 -3.11 -22.31
C ASP A 702 25.47 -1.65 -22.39
N THR A 703 25.18 -1.02 -21.23
CA THR A 703 24.79 0.39 -21.14
C THR A 703 26.03 1.26 -20.96
N SER A 704 26.33 2.07 -21.98
CA SER A 704 27.43 3.04 -21.91
C SER A 704 27.17 4.30 -22.71
N ALA A 705 27.79 5.40 -22.29
CA ALA A 705 27.87 6.64 -23.03
C ALA A 705 29.31 6.98 -23.36
N THR A 706 29.54 7.47 -24.57
CA THR A 706 30.87 7.81 -25.07
C THR A 706 30.91 9.24 -25.57
N ILE A 707 31.97 9.96 -25.20
CA ILE A 707 32.30 11.28 -25.74
C ILE A 707 33.72 11.28 -26.30
N SER A 708 33.98 12.13 -27.28
CA SER A 708 35.31 12.34 -27.86
C SER A 708 35.76 13.79 -27.68
N ILE A 709 36.98 13.96 -27.17
CA ILE A 709 37.59 15.25 -26.86
C ILE A 709 38.86 15.40 -27.69
N THR A 710 39.04 16.56 -28.32
CA THR A 710 40.27 16.89 -29.04
C THR A 710 41.25 17.62 -28.12
N VAL A 711 42.40 17.02 -27.84
CA VAL A 711 43.49 17.70 -27.14
C VAL A 711 44.41 18.34 -28.16
N LYS A 712 44.61 19.66 -28.06
CA LYS A 712 45.60 20.39 -28.87
C LYS A 712 46.86 20.62 -28.06
N VAL A 713 48.00 20.17 -28.58
CA VAL A 713 49.30 20.36 -27.93
C VAL A 713 49.81 21.76 -28.21
N THR A 714 49.86 22.59 -27.19
CA THR A 714 50.44 23.94 -27.27
C THR A 714 51.88 23.89 -26.82
N GLY A 715 52.80 23.56 -27.73
CA GLY A 715 54.24 23.58 -27.49
C GLY A 715 55.04 22.62 -28.37
N GLY A 716 55.54 23.12 -29.50
CA GLY A 716 56.86 22.75 -30.01
C GLY A 716 57.80 23.89 -29.65
N ASP A 717 59.08 23.61 -29.38
CA ASP A 717 60.06 24.63 -29.00
C ASP A 717 60.02 25.77 -30.02
N PHE A 718 59.46 26.92 -29.64
CA PHE A 718 59.44 28.13 -30.47
C PHE A 718 60.86 28.47 -30.98
N PHE A 719 61.88 28.10 -30.21
CA PHE A 719 63.28 28.18 -30.58
C PHE A 719 63.69 27.24 -31.72
N GLU A 720 63.19 26.00 -31.80
CA GLU A 720 63.54 25.06 -32.91
C GLU A 720 62.89 25.48 -34.23
N GLU A 721 61.63 25.90 -34.23
CA GLU A 721 60.95 26.40 -35.45
C GLU A 721 61.59 27.70 -35.95
N ILE A 722 61.97 28.60 -35.04
CA ILE A 722 62.73 29.82 -35.37
C ILE A 722 64.09 29.45 -35.94
N LEU A 723 64.88 28.60 -35.26
CA LEU A 723 66.23 28.26 -35.72
C LEU A 723 66.20 27.60 -37.11
N ASN A 724 65.23 26.74 -37.40
CA ASN A 724 65.07 26.13 -38.72
C ASN A 724 64.62 27.13 -39.80
N PHE A 725 63.76 28.10 -39.46
CA PHE A 725 63.39 29.20 -40.35
C PHE A 725 64.60 30.09 -40.67
N PHE A 726 65.41 30.40 -39.66
CA PHE A 726 66.63 31.19 -39.80
C PHE A 726 67.74 30.44 -40.56
N ASP A 727 67.84 29.12 -40.40
CA ASP A 727 68.75 28.28 -41.19
C ASP A 727 68.36 28.30 -42.67
N SER A 728 67.07 28.13 -42.95
CA SER A 728 66.53 28.18 -44.32
C SER A 728 66.69 29.57 -44.97
N ALA A 729 66.46 30.64 -44.21
CA ALA A 729 66.62 32.02 -44.67
C ALA A 729 68.09 32.40 -44.88
N ALA A 730 69.00 31.97 -44.00
CA ALA A 730 70.43 32.20 -44.14
C ALA A 730 71.02 31.46 -45.35
N GLN A 731 70.51 30.26 -45.66
CA GLN A 731 70.86 29.53 -46.87
C GLN A 731 70.36 30.24 -48.14
N THR A 732 69.13 30.76 -48.12
CA THR A 732 68.54 31.48 -49.27
C THR A 732 69.22 32.82 -49.56
N LEU A 733 69.73 33.50 -48.53
CA LEU A 733 70.42 34.80 -48.63
C LEU A 733 71.94 34.67 -48.89
N GLY A 734 72.47 33.45 -49.08
CA GLY A 734 73.90 33.20 -49.31
C GLY A 734 74.79 33.47 -48.09
N LEU A 735 74.21 33.61 -46.90
CA LEU A 735 74.95 33.90 -45.66
C LEU A 735 75.67 32.66 -45.13
N ASN A 736 75.15 31.46 -45.42
CA ASN A 736 75.82 30.20 -45.07
C ASN A 736 77.12 30.00 -45.87
N ASP A 737 77.27 30.59 -47.06
CA ASP A 737 78.51 30.54 -47.85
C ASP A 737 79.62 31.44 -47.27
N LEU A 738 79.23 32.52 -46.57
CA LEU A 738 80.14 33.49 -45.97
C LEU A 738 80.50 33.17 -44.51
N PHE A 739 79.57 32.56 -43.76
CA PHE A 739 79.70 32.34 -42.31
C PHE A 739 79.52 30.88 -41.87
N GLY A 740 79.38 29.94 -42.82
CA GLY A 740 79.22 28.52 -42.53
C GLY A 740 77.93 28.20 -41.75
N SER A 741 78.00 27.22 -40.84
CA SER A 741 76.87 26.83 -39.96
C SER A 741 76.38 27.94 -39.04
N ASP A 742 77.14 29.04 -38.93
CA ASP A 742 76.82 30.17 -38.06
C ASP A 742 76.00 31.27 -38.76
N GLY A 743 75.74 31.13 -40.07
CA GLY A 743 74.93 32.07 -40.84
C GLY A 743 73.52 32.29 -40.27
N LYS A 744 72.91 31.23 -39.72
CA LYS A 744 71.63 31.32 -38.99
C LYS A 744 71.69 32.19 -37.74
N PHE A 745 72.81 32.16 -37.01
CA PHE A 745 73.00 32.97 -35.80
C PHE A 745 73.26 34.44 -36.14
N ILE A 746 73.98 34.73 -37.23
CA ILE A 746 74.19 36.10 -37.73
C ILE A 746 72.85 36.75 -38.10
N LEU A 747 71.99 36.04 -38.84
CA LEU A 747 70.68 36.55 -39.25
C LEU A 747 69.75 36.75 -38.02
N LEU A 748 69.86 35.87 -37.02
CA LEU A 748 69.12 35.97 -35.75
C LEU A 748 69.59 37.16 -34.89
N ILE A 749 70.90 37.44 -34.86
CA ILE A 749 71.46 38.65 -34.21
C ILE A 749 71.00 39.92 -34.94
N LEU A 750 71.01 39.93 -36.28
CA LEU A 750 70.55 41.08 -37.06
C LEU A 750 69.05 41.35 -36.81
N LEU A 751 68.21 40.31 -36.78
CA LEU A 751 66.80 40.47 -36.43
C LEU A 751 66.66 40.95 -34.98
N ALA A 752 67.43 40.42 -34.03
CA ALA A 752 67.39 40.87 -32.64
C ALA A 752 67.73 42.37 -32.52
N VAL A 753 68.68 42.89 -33.31
CA VAL A 753 69.01 44.32 -33.36
C VAL A 753 67.86 45.15 -33.95
N ILE A 754 67.22 44.68 -35.02
CA ILE A 754 66.06 45.36 -35.64
C ILE A 754 64.86 45.36 -34.68
N ILE A 755 64.58 44.23 -34.03
CA ILE A 755 63.53 44.08 -33.02
C ILE A 755 63.84 44.97 -31.82
N LEU A 756 65.08 45.05 -31.35
CA LEU A 756 65.48 45.96 -30.28
C LEU A 756 65.22 47.42 -30.68
N PHE A 757 65.52 47.80 -31.92
CA PHE A 757 65.24 49.14 -32.44
C PHE A 757 63.73 49.42 -32.48
N PHE A 758 62.93 48.44 -32.92
CA PHE A 758 61.47 48.52 -32.91
C PHE A 758 60.88 48.54 -31.51
N ILE A 759 61.43 47.78 -30.55
CA ILE A 759 61.02 47.77 -29.14
C ILE A 759 61.37 49.10 -28.48
N VAL A 760 62.51 49.71 -28.80
CA VAL A 760 62.87 51.06 -28.32
C VAL A 760 61.91 52.11 -28.88
N ILE A 761 61.54 52.02 -30.16
CA ILE A 761 60.54 52.91 -30.78
C ILE A 761 59.15 52.67 -30.19
N LEU A 762 58.70 51.42 -30.05
CA LEU A 762 57.42 51.08 -29.42
C LEU A 762 57.41 51.54 -27.95
N ALA A 763 58.48 51.29 -27.20
CA ALA A 763 58.61 51.77 -25.83
C ALA A 763 58.51 53.31 -25.79
N PHE A 764 59.16 54.03 -26.70
CA PHE A 764 59.06 55.49 -26.78
C PHE A 764 57.62 55.97 -27.09
N VAL A 765 56.91 55.31 -28.02
CA VAL A 765 55.52 55.65 -28.35
C VAL A 765 54.53 55.27 -27.24
N PHE A 766 54.67 54.08 -26.64
CA PHE A 766 53.77 53.58 -25.59
C PHE A 766 54.01 54.23 -24.22
N THR A 767 55.25 54.58 -23.87
CA THR A 767 55.59 55.30 -22.62
C THR A 767 55.23 56.78 -22.66
N SER A 768 55.01 57.37 -23.84
CA SER A 768 54.56 58.76 -23.95
C SER A 768 53.12 58.90 -23.42
N LYS A 769 52.98 59.56 -22.27
CA LYS A 769 51.69 59.88 -21.66
C LYS A 769 51.04 61.07 -22.40
N PRO A 770 49.76 61.00 -22.79
CA PRO A 770 49.08 62.06 -23.55
C PRO A 770 48.74 63.31 -22.71
N VAL A 771 48.75 63.15 -21.38
CA VAL A 771 48.55 64.20 -20.38
C VAL A 771 49.28 63.76 -19.11
N ARG A 772 49.67 64.67 -18.22
CA ARG A 772 50.14 64.30 -16.87
C ARG A 772 49.17 64.87 -15.86
N ILE A 773 48.55 63.99 -15.07
CA ILE A 773 47.67 64.37 -13.96
C ILE A 773 48.47 64.26 -12.67
N ILE A 774 48.48 65.33 -11.89
CA ILE A 774 49.21 65.41 -10.62
C ILE A 774 48.22 65.90 -9.56
N CYS A 775 48.11 65.18 -8.46
CA CYS A 775 47.40 65.64 -7.26
C CYS A 775 48.31 65.38 -6.07
N THR A 776 48.66 66.44 -5.34
CA THR A 776 49.61 66.38 -4.22
C THR A 776 49.01 65.70 -3.00
N ASN A 777 47.70 65.82 -2.79
CA ASN A 777 47.00 65.17 -1.70
C ASN A 777 45.79 64.38 -2.20
N ARG A 778 45.94 63.06 -2.29
CA ARG A 778 44.97 62.15 -2.93
C ARG A 778 43.98 61.52 -1.94
N ILE A 779 44.18 61.71 -0.65
CA ILE A 779 43.31 61.17 0.41
C ILE A 779 42.90 62.32 1.30
N ARG A 780 41.60 62.49 1.51
CA ARG A 780 41.08 63.46 2.48
C ARG A 780 40.11 62.80 3.43
N GLU A 781 40.30 63.10 4.71
CA GLU A 781 39.39 62.73 5.77
C GLU A 781 38.55 63.96 6.15
N ILE A 782 37.22 63.81 6.15
CA ILE A 782 36.28 64.91 6.36
C ILE A 782 35.23 64.55 7.40
N ASP A 783 34.67 65.57 8.04
CA ASP A 783 33.47 65.42 8.86
C ASP A 783 32.22 65.35 7.97
N SER A 784 31.10 64.83 8.50
CA SER A 784 29.86 64.65 7.73
C SER A 784 29.27 65.94 7.15
N THR A 785 29.70 67.12 7.61
CA THR A 785 29.27 68.45 7.14
C THR A 785 30.29 69.16 6.25
N GLN A 786 31.45 68.55 5.99
CA GLN A 786 32.55 69.15 5.22
C GLN A 786 32.64 68.56 3.83
N ASN A 787 33.20 69.31 2.89
CA ASN A 787 33.46 68.85 1.52
C ASN A 787 34.95 68.54 1.34
N ALA A 788 35.27 67.46 0.65
CA ALA A 788 36.64 67.14 0.26
C ALA A 788 36.96 67.76 -1.11
N VAL A 789 37.76 68.83 -1.12
CA VAL A 789 38.18 69.54 -2.34
C VAL A 789 39.58 69.11 -2.76
N PHE A 790 39.73 68.52 -3.95
CA PHE A 790 41.00 68.07 -4.49
C PHE A 790 41.46 68.99 -5.62
N GLU A 791 42.70 69.47 -5.52
CA GLU A 791 43.35 70.23 -6.59
C GLU A 791 44.13 69.29 -7.51
N ILE A 792 43.74 69.27 -8.77
CA ILE A 792 44.30 68.38 -9.79
C ILE A 792 44.99 69.22 -10.85
N ILE A 793 46.29 69.06 -10.96
CA ILE A 793 47.12 69.75 -11.93
C ILE A 793 47.19 68.92 -13.21
N ILE A 794 46.63 69.47 -14.28
CA ILE A 794 46.68 68.92 -15.63
C ILE A 794 47.85 69.56 -16.37
N LYS A 795 48.89 68.78 -16.67
CA LYS A 795 50.10 69.23 -17.38
C LYS A 795 50.13 68.68 -18.81
N ASN A 796 50.37 69.56 -19.77
CA ASN A 796 50.51 69.21 -21.18
C ASN A 796 51.96 68.81 -21.50
N PRO A 797 52.23 67.53 -21.82
CA PRO A 797 53.59 67.09 -22.14
C PRO A 797 54.03 67.47 -23.57
N PHE A 798 53.13 67.94 -24.44
CA PHE A 798 53.43 68.32 -25.82
C PHE A 798 53.91 69.77 -25.93
N LYS A 799 54.53 70.11 -27.06
CA LYS A 799 55.02 71.48 -27.34
C LYS A 799 53.91 72.45 -27.79
N LYS A 800 52.75 71.95 -28.22
CA LYS A 800 51.61 72.76 -28.70
C LYS A 800 50.46 72.73 -27.69
N ALA A 801 49.65 73.79 -27.65
CA ALA A 801 48.42 73.85 -26.87
C ALA A 801 47.52 72.63 -27.13
N GLN A 802 46.93 72.08 -26.07
CA GLN A 802 46.03 70.93 -26.11
C GLN A 802 44.80 71.17 -25.24
N THR A 803 43.65 70.74 -25.72
CA THR A 803 42.40 70.73 -24.95
C THR A 803 42.17 69.35 -24.34
N TYR A 804 41.91 69.32 -23.04
CA TYR A 804 41.65 68.13 -22.25
C TYR A 804 40.21 68.11 -21.75
N GLU A 805 39.59 66.94 -21.82
CA GLU A 805 38.29 66.63 -21.20
C GLU A 805 38.56 65.83 -19.92
N ILE A 806 37.96 66.27 -18.82
CA ILE A 806 38.11 65.68 -17.48
C ILE A 806 36.79 65.05 -17.06
N ASN A 807 36.85 63.76 -16.78
CA ASN A 807 35.70 62.95 -16.39
C ASN A 807 35.98 62.28 -15.05
N THR A 808 35.00 62.29 -14.17
CA THR A 808 35.01 61.56 -12.89
C THR A 808 34.15 60.31 -12.97
N GLN A 809 34.63 59.24 -12.36
CA GLN A 809 33.88 58.01 -12.17
C GLN A 809 34.00 57.56 -10.72
N GLN A 810 32.90 57.17 -10.09
CA GLN A 810 32.86 56.71 -8.70
C GLN A 810 32.64 55.21 -8.60
N THR A 811 33.20 54.60 -7.55
CA THR A 811 33.13 53.16 -7.29
C THR A 811 31.93 52.75 -6.41
N SER A 812 31.33 53.70 -5.68
CA SER A 812 30.19 53.50 -4.76
C SER A 812 28.86 53.97 -5.38
N PRO A 813 27.68 53.52 -4.88
CA PRO A 813 26.38 53.92 -5.43
C PRO A 813 26.22 55.45 -5.47
N GLU A 814 25.72 55.98 -6.59
CA GLU A 814 25.68 57.43 -6.84
C GLU A 814 24.86 58.25 -5.83
N THR A 815 24.08 57.58 -4.98
CA THR A 815 23.14 58.21 -4.05
C THR A 815 23.76 58.72 -2.76
N LYS A 816 25.01 58.35 -2.43
CA LYS A 816 25.63 58.67 -1.14
C LYS A 816 26.62 59.83 -1.18
N TRP A 817 27.17 60.12 -2.35
CA TRP A 817 28.25 61.11 -2.53
C TRP A 817 28.03 61.89 -3.81
N ASP A 818 28.03 63.22 -3.71
CA ASP A 818 27.95 64.12 -4.85
C ASP A 818 29.34 64.58 -5.29
N ILE A 819 29.63 64.43 -6.58
CA ILE A 819 30.95 64.73 -7.15
C ILE A 819 30.81 65.82 -8.22
N THR A 820 31.58 66.89 -8.07
CA THR A 820 31.63 67.99 -9.03
C THR A 820 33.06 68.23 -9.51
N VAL A 821 33.21 68.53 -10.80
CA VAL A 821 34.49 68.84 -11.45
C VAL A 821 34.37 70.18 -12.13
N GLU A 822 35.26 71.11 -11.82
CA GLU A 822 35.26 72.43 -12.45
C GLU A 822 36.71 72.89 -12.80
N PRO A 823 36.99 73.22 -14.07
CA PRO A 823 36.18 73.02 -15.29
C PRO A 823 36.25 71.57 -15.83
N THR A 824 35.20 71.09 -16.51
CA THR A 824 35.15 69.75 -17.15
C THR A 824 35.95 69.67 -18.45
N THR A 825 36.24 70.81 -19.08
CA THR A 825 37.16 70.91 -20.22
C THR A 825 38.08 72.10 -20.05
N LEU A 826 39.36 71.95 -20.41
CA LEU A 826 40.30 73.06 -20.35
C LEU A 826 41.42 72.95 -21.38
N GLU A 827 41.85 74.10 -21.89
CA GLU A 827 42.98 74.22 -22.80
C GLU A 827 44.27 74.57 -22.03
N VAL A 828 45.32 73.77 -22.23
CA VAL A 828 46.64 73.97 -21.62
C VAL A 828 47.68 74.19 -22.71
N GLU A 829 48.43 75.28 -22.58
CA GLU A 829 49.57 75.58 -23.45
C GLU A 829 50.64 74.48 -23.44
N GLY A 830 51.49 74.46 -24.46
CA GLY A 830 52.57 73.48 -24.55
C GLY A 830 53.50 73.52 -23.32
N LYS A 831 53.82 72.35 -22.74
CA LYS A 831 54.73 72.19 -21.58
C LYS A 831 54.29 72.86 -20.27
N THR A 832 53.12 73.51 -20.20
CA THR A 832 52.59 74.16 -18.99
C THR A 832 51.53 73.29 -18.29
N SER A 833 50.97 73.81 -17.20
CA SER A 833 49.92 73.14 -16.41
C SER A 833 48.82 74.09 -15.95
N LYS A 834 47.61 73.57 -15.78
CA LYS A 834 46.47 74.26 -15.17
C LYS A 834 45.82 73.38 -14.10
N THR A 835 45.18 74.00 -13.12
CA THR A 835 44.52 73.30 -12.01
C THR A 835 43.03 73.15 -12.27
N VAL A 836 42.50 72.00 -11.89
CA VAL A 836 41.07 71.62 -11.88
C VAL A 836 40.71 71.29 -10.46
N GLN A 837 39.53 71.70 -10.01
CA GLN A 837 39.04 71.33 -8.69
C GLN A 837 38.02 70.19 -8.82
N VAL A 838 38.18 69.17 -7.98
CA VAL A 838 37.22 68.08 -7.83
C VAL A 838 36.72 68.08 -6.40
N THR A 839 35.42 68.30 -6.21
CA THR A 839 34.79 68.40 -4.90
C THR A 839 33.90 67.20 -4.67
N VAL A 840 34.12 66.50 -3.56
CA VAL A 840 33.35 65.33 -3.10
C VAL A 840 32.56 65.73 -1.85
N THR A 841 31.24 65.59 -1.90
CA THR A 841 30.31 66.04 -0.85
C THR A 841 29.50 64.85 -0.32
N PRO A 842 29.48 64.59 1.00
CA PRO A 842 28.62 63.55 1.57
C PRO A 842 27.14 63.98 1.56
N THR A 843 26.25 63.06 1.17
CA THR A 843 24.79 63.27 1.25
C THR A 843 24.24 62.83 2.62
N GLU A 844 22.93 63.05 2.88
CA GLU A 844 22.26 62.54 4.10
C GLU A 844 22.26 61.00 4.21
N ALA A 845 22.47 60.29 3.10
CA ALA A 845 22.53 58.83 3.06
C ALA A 845 23.91 58.25 3.40
N ALA A 846 24.92 59.11 3.61
CA ALA A 846 26.28 58.70 3.91
C ALA A 846 26.45 58.39 5.41
N GLU A 847 26.89 57.18 5.75
CA GLU A 847 27.03 56.72 7.14
C GLU A 847 28.44 56.98 7.70
N PRO A 848 28.61 57.26 9.01
CA PRO A 848 29.95 57.38 9.61
C PRO A 848 30.84 56.17 9.28
N LYS A 849 32.14 56.41 9.02
CA LYS A 849 33.15 55.44 8.51
C LYS A 849 33.06 55.08 7.03
N GLU A 850 32.07 55.58 6.31
CA GLU A 850 31.97 55.32 4.88
C GLU A 850 33.05 56.09 4.11
N TRP A 851 33.54 55.47 3.04
CA TRP A 851 34.54 56.04 2.15
C TRP A 851 34.09 55.93 0.71
N THR A 852 34.61 56.80 -0.14
CA THR A 852 34.39 56.74 -1.58
C THR A 852 35.71 56.95 -2.32
N GLN A 853 35.86 56.25 -3.44
CA GLN A 853 36.95 56.46 -4.37
C GLN A 853 36.39 57.08 -5.66
N VAL A 854 37.03 58.17 -6.07
CA VAL A 854 36.71 58.91 -7.29
C VAL A 854 37.90 58.84 -8.22
N THR A 855 37.73 58.15 -9.34
CA THR A 855 38.72 58.13 -10.41
C THR A 855 38.52 59.35 -11.30
N VAL A 856 39.48 60.27 -11.28
CA VAL A 856 39.51 61.42 -12.18
C VAL A 856 40.35 61.06 -13.38
N SER A 857 39.78 61.15 -14.58
CA SER A 857 40.44 60.84 -15.82
C SER A 857 40.51 62.06 -16.73
N ALA A 858 41.66 62.32 -17.32
CA ALA A 858 41.84 63.35 -18.32
C ALA A 858 42.25 62.71 -19.65
N LYS A 859 41.58 63.11 -20.73
CA LYS A 859 41.92 62.68 -22.09
C LYS A 859 42.01 63.88 -23.01
N LYS A 860 42.90 63.81 -23.99
CA LYS A 860 42.94 64.80 -25.07
C LYS A 860 41.72 64.60 -25.98
N ILE A 861 41.03 65.67 -26.33
CA ILE A 861 39.89 65.60 -27.26
C ILE A 861 40.34 64.98 -28.61
N GLY A 862 39.59 63.98 -29.08
CA GLY A 862 39.88 63.22 -30.31
C GLY A 862 40.89 62.06 -30.19
N LYS A 863 41.34 61.72 -28.97
CA LYS A 863 42.21 60.54 -28.73
C LYS A 863 41.61 59.60 -27.67
N LYS A 864 41.76 58.29 -27.87
CA LYS A 864 41.26 57.24 -26.94
C LYS A 864 42.11 57.08 -25.67
N LYS A 865 43.40 57.44 -25.71
CA LYS A 865 44.33 57.25 -24.58
C LYS A 865 44.05 58.32 -23.51
N LYS A 866 43.63 57.89 -22.32
CA LYS A 866 43.37 58.71 -21.13
C LYS A 866 44.38 58.39 -20.02
N GLU A 867 44.63 59.33 -19.13
CA GLU A 867 45.30 59.08 -17.86
C GLU A 867 44.30 59.26 -16.74
N SER A 868 44.48 58.54 -15.64
CA SER A 868 43.58 58.60 -14.50
C SER A 868 44.35 58.71 -13.19
N ILE A 869 43.74 59.32 -12.20
CA ILE A 869 44.21 59.33 -10.82
C ILE A 869 43.03 59.04 -9.89
N ASP A 870 43.24 58.16 -8.92
CA ASP A 870 42.23 57.88 -7.90
C ASP A 870 42.40 58.83 -6.71
N LEU A 871 41.26 59.38 -6.27
CA LEU A 871 41.10 60.20 -5.07
C LEU A 871 40.24 59.43 -4.08
N VAL A 872 40.61 59.44 -2.80
CA VAL A 872 39.87 58.76 -1.74
C VAL A 872 39.38 59.79 -0.73
N THR A 873 38.09 59.74 -0.42
CA THR A 873 37.48 60.53 0.64
C THR A 873 36.93 59.59 1.70
N MET A 874 37.26 59.84 2.98
CA MET A 874 36.81 59.03 4.11
C MET A 874 36.09 59.91 5.14
N MET A 875 34.98 59.43 5.71
CA MET A 875 34.36 60.09 6.86
C MET A 875 35.00 59.66 8.17
N LYS A 876 35.27 60.63 9.06
CA LYS A 876 35.82 60.36 10.39
C LYS A 876 34.98 59.38 11.20
N GLU A 877 35.65 58.52 11.96
CA GLU A 877 35.02 57.66 12.96
C GLU A 877 34.70 58.46 14.23
N GLY A 878 33.43 58.48 14.64
CA GLY A 878 33.04 59.07 15.93
C GLY A 878 31.71 58.56 16.45
N LYS A 879 31.40 58.88 17.71
CA LYS A 879 30.12 58.55 18.36
C LYS A 879 29.45 59.83 18.85
N THR A 880 28.13 59.87 18.79
CA THR A 880 27.30 60.89 19.42
C THR A 880 27.07 60.50 20.89
N LEU A 881 27.13 61.47 21.79
CA LEU A 881 26.92 61.23 23.23
C LEU A 881 26.09 62.37 23.81
N LEU A 882 24.77 62.23 23.72
CA LEU A 882 23.82 63.23 24.20
C LEU A 882 23.55 63.05 25.69
N GLN A 883 23.77 64.10 26.46
CA GLN A 883 23.48 64.16 27.90
C GLN A 883 22.49 65.28 28.20
N LEU A 884 21.46 64.97 28.97
CA LEU A 884 20.45 65.92 29.45
C LEU A 884 20.86 66.40 30.85
N GLU A 885 21.05 67.70 31.00
CA GLU A 885 21.54 68.31 32.23
C GLU A 885 20.68 69.52 32.65
N ASN A 886 20.79 69.93 33.91
CA ASN A 886 20.23 71.17 34.46
C ASN A 886 18.72 71.38 34.25
N VAL A 887 17.91 70.32 34.43
CA VAL A 887 16.45 70.43 34.35
C VAL A 887 15.93 71.26 35.53
N THR A 888 15.38 72.44 35.24
CA THR A 888 14.84 73.38 36.23
C THR A 888 13.46 73.87 35.82
N HIS A 889 12.65 74.27 36.81
CA HIS A 889 11.29 74.78 36.59
C HIS A 889 11.14 76.14 37.26
N TRP A 890 10.57 77.11 36.54
CA TRP A 890 10.27 78.42 37.09
C TRP A 890 8.84 78.88 36.75
N PRO A 891 8.05 79.39 37.73
CA PRO A 891 8.36 79.44 39.16
C PRO A 891 8.38 78.03 39.81
N THR A 892 9.06 77.87 40.96
CA THR A 892 9.16 76.58 41.66
C THR A 892 7.92 76.25 42.49
N THR A 893 7.17 77.26 42.90
CA THR A 893 5.84 77.17 43.49
C THR A 893 4.85 77.87 42.58
N PHE A 894 3.72 77.21 42.32
CA PHE A 894 2.73 77.67 41.35
C PHE A 894 1.34 77.14 41.68
N ASN A 895 0.31 77.86 41.23
CA ASN A 895 -1.08 77.44 41.32
C ASN A 895 -1.54 76.75 40.02
N PRO A 896 -2.56 75.87 40.08
CA PRO A 896 -3.17 75.32 38.87
C PRO A 896 -3.62 76.44 37.91
N GLY A 897 -3.26 76.32 36.63
CA GLY A 897 -3.51 77.32 35.59
C GLY A 897 -2.36 78.28 35.32
N GLU A 898 -1.32 78.32 36.18
CA GLU A 898 -0.15 79.17 35.96
C GLU A 898 0.82 78.58 34.92
N LYS A 899 1.49 79.46 34.17
CA LYS A 899 2.49 79.09 33.16
C LYS A 899 3.84 78.88 33.83
N ILE A 900 4.40 77.69 33.64
CA ILE A 900 5.72 77.27 34.14
C ILE A 900 6.62 77.05 32.94
N ILE A 901 7.88 77.47 33.05
CA ILE A 901 8.90 77.19 32.05
C ILE A 901 9.82 76.10 32.61
N THR A 902 9.94 75.00 31.88
CA THR A 902 11.00 74.01 32.12
C THR A 902 12.18 74.35 31.23
N SER A 903 13.33 74.59 31.84
CA SER A 903 14.59 74.83 31.15
C SER A 903 15.51 73.64 31.36
N PHE A 904 16.21 73.20 30.31
CA PHE A 904 17.18 72.13 30.39
C PHE A 904 18.21 72.24 29.27
N ASN A 905 19.36 71.64 29.48
CA ASN A 905 20.47 71.68 28.54
C ASN A 905 20.65 70.28 27.95
N ILE A 906 20.88 70.20 26.66
CA ILE A 906 21.35 68.97 26.02
C ILE A 906 22.75 69.23 25.50
N THR A 907 23.70 68.46 25.99
CA THR A 907 25.10 68.53 25.59
C THR A 907 25.44 67.34 24.72
N ASN A 908 26.10 67.57 23.58
CA ASN A 908 26.70 66.48 22.81
C ASN A 908 28.18 66.35 23.21
N ASN A 909 28.46 65.46 24.16
CA ASN A 909 29.82 65.13 24.58
C ASN A 909 30.50 64.11 23.63
N GLY A 910 29.89 63.83 22.48
CA GLY A 910 30.40 62.93 21.45
C GLY A 910 31.46 63.58 20.56
N SER A 911 32.15 62.77 19.77
CA SER A 911 33.21 63.22 18.85
C SER A 911 32.70 63.60 17.45
N ILE A 912 31.42 63.39 17.16
CA ILE A 912 30.75 63.77 15.91
C ILE A 912 29.43 64.51 16.19
N PRO A 913 28.95 65.37 15.26
CA PRO A 913 27.66 66.06 15.41
C PRO A 913 26.49 65.06 15.47
N ALA A 914 25.54 65.28 16.39
CA ALA A 914 24.29 64.54 16.49
C ALA A 914 23.23 65.20 15.61
N ARG A 915 22.71 64.48 14.61
CA ARG A 915 21.75 65.00 13.64
C ARG A 915 20.34 64.48 13.95
N ASN A 916 19.32 65.30 13.71
CA ASN A 916 17.91 64.94 13.89
C ASN A 916 17.51 64.53 15.33
N VAL A 917 18.14 65.11 16.34
CA VAL A 917 17.81 64.84 17.74
C VAL A 917 16.41 65.34 18.05
N LYS A 918 15.49 64.41 18.36
CA LYS A 918 14.09 64.67 18.71
C LYS A 918 13.91 64.65 20.22
N ILE A 919 13.38 65.75 20.74
CA ILE A 919 13.19 65.97 22.17
C ILE A 919 11.71 66.06 22.43
N PHE A 920 11.20 65.12 23.21
CA PHE A 920 9.79 64.99 23.53
C PHE A 920 9.55 65.43 24.96
N PHE A 921 8.61 66.36 25.15
CA PHE A 921 8.20 66.85 26.45
C PHE A 921 6.83 66.29 26.82
N TYR A 922 6.76 65.63 27.98
CA TYR A 922 5.53 65.05 28.52
C TYR A 922 5.17 65.70 29.85
N LEU A 923 3.88 65.98 30.03
CA LEU A 923 3.30 66.39 31.31
C LEU A 923 2.21 65.39 31.69
N ASN A 924 2.33 64.79 32.88
CA ASN A 924 1.41 63.77 33.40
C ASN A 924 1.17 62.61 32.41
N GLY A 925 2.25 62.19 31.73
CA GLY A 925 2.21 61.09 30.75
C GLY A 925 1.72 61.46 29.34
N LYS A 926 1.19 62.67 29.12
CA LYS A 926 0.77 63.15 27.79
C LYS A 926 1.86 63.98 27.12
N GLN A 927 2.17 63.68 25.86
CA GLN A 927 3.11 64.50 25.07
C GLN A 927 2.50 65.87 24.84
N LYS A 928 3.21 66.93 25.25
CA LYS A 928 2.77 68.31 25.05
C LYS A 928 3.58 69.03 23.98
N ASN A 929 4.85 68.66 23.78
CA ASN A 929 5.71 69.32 22.79
C ASN A 929 6.77 68.36 22.20
N LYS A 930 7.29 68.71 21.02
CA LYS A 930 8.41 68.06 20.33
C LYS A 930 9.30 69.11 19.68
N VAL A 931 10.61 69.04 19.92
CA VAL A 931 11.62 69.93 19.32
C VAL A 931 12.65 69.07 18.59
N GLU A 932 13.11 69.52 17.42
CA GLU A 932 14.18 68.87 16.65
C GLU A 932 15.40 69.79 16.62
N VAL A 933 16.57 69.23 16.94
CA VAL A 933 17.82 69.99 17.01
C VAL A 933 18.95 69.17 16.38
N THR A 934 19.86 69.84 15.68
CA THR A 934 21.15 69.28 15.28
C THR A 934 22.21 69.88 16.20
N LEU A 935 22.94 69.03 16.91
CA LEU A 935 23.88 69.46 17.94
C LEU A 935 25.32 69.07 17.58
N PRO A 936 26.19 70.05 17.22
CA PRO A 936 27.59 69.77 16.94
C PRO A 936 28.32 69.11 18.12
N ALA A 937 29.41 68.40 17.83
CA ALA A 937 30.27 67.80 18.85
C ALA A 937 30.77 68.88 19.84
N GLY A 938 30.75 68.57 21.14
CA GLY A 938 31.18 69.44 22.23
C GLY A 938 30.28 70.65 22.51
N ASN A 939 29.15 70.80 21.82
CA ASN A 939 28.26 71.94 21.98
C ASN A 939 27.04 71.61 22.86
N ILE A 940 26.41 72.67 23.38
CA ILE A 940 25.24 72.62 24.27
C ILE A 940 24.07 73.32 23.59
N ALA A 941 22.89 72.71 23.64
CA ALA A 941 21.63 73.33 23.29
C ALA A 941 20.81 73.60 24.57
N ASP A 942 20.55 74.87 24.84
CA ASP A 942 19.69 75.31 25.93
C ASP A 942 18.23 75.40 25.45
N ILE A 943 17.34 74.66 26.10
CA ILE A 943 15.96 74.49 25.64
C ILE A 943 15.00 74.87 26.75
N GLN A 944 14.04 75.72 26.41
CA GLN A 944 13.00 76.19 27.31
C GLN A 944 11.63 75.83 26.75
N ILE A 945 10.86 75.05 27.51
CA ILE A 945 9.52 74.61 27.12
C ILE A 945 8.51 75.11 28.15
N PRO A 946 7.61 76.03 27.77
CA PRO A 946 6.52 76.46 28.64
C PRO A 946 5.39 75.41 28.69
N TRP A 947 4.77 75.26 29.85
CA TRP A 947 3.59 74.42 30.07
C TRP A 947 2.69 75.06 31.15
N ILE A 948 1.44 74.62 31.25
CA ILE A 948 0.46 75.14 32.22
C ILE A 948 0.27 74.13 33.35
N ALA A 949 0.32 74.59 34.60
CA ALA A 949 0.14 73.77 35.79
C ALA A 949 -1.25 73.13 35.83
N GLU A 950 -1.34 71.79 35.89
CA GLU A 950 -2.60 71.08 36.09
C GLU A 950 -2.91 70.95 37.59
N LYS A 951 -4.18 70.76 37.95
CA LYS A 951 -4.58 70.57 39.36
C LYS A 951 -4.01 69.23 39.88
N GLY A 952 -3.26 69.28 40.98
CA GLY A 952 -2.64 68.10 41.60
C GLY A 952 -1.15 67.96 41.26
N LYS A 953 -0.62 66.73 41.31
CA LYS A 953 0.80 66.47 41.04
C LYS A 953 1.09 66.57 39.54
N ASN A 954 2.04 67.44 39.17
CA ASN A 954 2.51 67.61 37.81
C ASN A 954 3.84 66.85 37.62
N GLN A 955 3.84 65.78 36.84
CA GLN A 955 5.03 65.00 36.50
C GLN A 955 5.53 65.36 35.10
N VAL A 956 6.69 66.00 35.04
CA VAL A 956 7.38 66.31 33.79
C VAL A 956 8.33 65.18 33.41
N ARG A 957 8.31 64.77 32.14
CA ARG A 957 9.29 63.83 31.58
C ARG A 957 9.81 64.37 30.25
N ILE A 958 11.13 64.45 30.12
CA ILE A 958 11.82 64.80 28.88
C ILE A 958 12.44 63.53 28.33
N ARG A 959 12.25 63.25 27.03
CA ARG A 959 12.88 62.13 26.35
C ARG A 959 13.64 62.64 25.13
N VAL A 960 14.93 62.36 25.10
CA VAL A 960 15.81 62.67 23.95
C VAL A 960 15.97 61.39 23.13
N LYS A 961 15.80 61.49 21.82
CA LYS A 961 16.01 60.39 20.87
C LYS A 961 16.76 60.92 19.66
N GLU A 962 17.88 60.30 19.34
CA GLU A 962 18.56 60.47 18.05
C GLU A 962 17.93 59.56 16.99
#